data_AF-A0A9E4QCH1-F1
#
_entry.id   AF-A0A9E4QCH1-F1
#
_cell.length_a   1.000
_cell.length_b   1.000
_cell.length_c   1.000
_cell.angle_alpha   90.00
_cell.angle_beta   90.00
_cell.angle_gamma   90.00
#
_symmetry.space_group_name_H-M   'P 1'
#
loop_
_entity.id
_entity.type
_entity.pdbx_description
1 polymer ?
#
loop_
_entity_poly.entity_id
_entity_poly.type
_entity_poly.pdbx_seq_one_letter_code
_entity_poly.pdbx_strand_id
1 'polypeptide(L)'
;MTESSKGQDRILNGSEDPEIPAATPATELARQELAGFPATVLERYEDALEKLTGRLADETCQQWASEGLEIVSKTVRSWEAAAEFFEASVAVQRQLPSGQFLKWAKTGTSLCADSPSLAVAYFKSSPKAMLRLRPRYIDDWANVCRALYRGTWKSSALSCRLFEATPMLLETLSFEEFCHFGEFLEVLSRRSYDQAGDALGAGTDLFPKISGDVDRFINLAQIVAEKSWRETTALFDSATASLVELGSQHRAPLITLARRLAITGVSDAAGVLKDGANTLNRVPTETRDRLLEMTDGIAAVSAPAAPEFLRIVPSVLERVTFEQMVQWQSEGIRAARDSDEAAISYFKLESARSQEMLDSLSSSIELSRVREIILMYCMALTGRSIDIQAAQQLADKNIGWFQGELPTTEGTTIYMPSVINRYTTKDENFGFFKVISTHQVGHIEFGSFTFDFAVPSNLFDDLRPRLPGARELQVARAADEAAEKKVQLPESVTFGHETHADPESMSGDHSAPAAQAESSSSESQKPEFLTDMSRFFDLFHERRLALDVFTVLESSRVDGHVAHLYPGITAMYDIVRSAALESRPNVTDLPAREALVEFMVRVSLGQVDDMLVPSEHKDAARKLRRLIRIVTTVDASVEDAAEAAIRAYSILIDIKNEELDDDDFEQLEPEEDDDSADSGDDEDVVDAENVIQQFMGQPSPDGESGGDSDEGQDDQEFDRESKEDYSSPQEVDYRGEFKPELSQLLSQLQLMESGEFSETGEMEPITQEQLEEMMKNAPEMELEQIEGEENGDQKASEMLENLMKELQKRDPENRQFQPGPMQHVDEDGGPLTATEPDTYTYPEWDFRANEYKPDWCMIHEKVMTDGEPNFYRETLADNASLVAQIKRQFELVIPEMYRKQKRLEDGEEHDLDAVLEAVIDLRAGVSPEEKLYWRRNKNERSVAVAFLLDMSASTAEAIDEAKKPSDDWGAPDDPVEYMVWLRSRRSEGMRRTYKRIVDVEKEGITLLVNSLETLGDTYGIFGFSGYGRENVEFYTIKDLDEKFTEIVPRRIDRIAPLHATRMGPAIRHTVTKLAEVDARSRFLFLISDGRPQDRGYSREGVEKEYAVHDTRQALLEARQAGITPFCLTVDKAGHDYMKTMMEDFSYEVLPDISLLPIRLPQLYRNLTT
;
A
#
# COMPACT_ATOMS: atom_id res chain seq x y z
N MET A 1 29.76 -20.15 48.53
CA MET A 1 30.84 -19.97 49.53
C MET A 1 30.17 -19.50 50.82
N THR A 2 29.70 -20.41 51.67
CA THR A 2 30.42 -21.08 52.77
C THR A 2 30.87 -20.13 53.87
N GLU A 3 30.55 -20.57 55.09
CA GLU A 3 31.06 -20.17 56.41
C GLU A 3 30.37 -18.96 57.06
N SER A 4 30.06 -18.94 58.36
CA SER A 4 30.11 -19.85 59.53
C SER A 4 29.89 -18.87 60.71
N SER A 5 29.53 -19.18 61.94
CA SER A 5 29.02 -20.32 62.70
C SER A 5 29.16 -19.85 64.15
N LYS A 6 28.20 -20.20 65.03
CA LYS A 6 28.31 -20.29 66.51
C LYS A 6 28.47 -18.95 67.26
N GLY A 7 27.70 -18.63 68.29
CA GLY A 7 26.93 -19.45 69.23
C GLY A 7 27.46 -19.17 70.64
N GLN A 8 26.58 -18.87 71.61
CA GLN A 8 26.59 -19.43 72.97
C GLN A 8 25.57 -18.76 73.88
N ASP A 9 24.76 -19.61 74.52
CA ASP A 9 23.98 -19.37 75.72
C ASP A 9 24.83 -18.83 76.88
N ARG A 10 24.28 -17.89 77.67
CA ARG A 10 24.04 -18.12 79.11
C ARG A 10 23.23 -17.01 79.78
N ILE A 11 22.25 -17.49 80.54
CA ILE A 11 21.29 -16.84 81.44
C ILE A 11 22.01 -16.22 82.65
N LEU A 12 21.56 -15.03 83.13
CA LEU A 12 21.06 -14.79 84.50
C LEU A 12 20.91 -13.29 84.86
N ASN A 13 19.66 -12.93 85.17
CA ASN A 13 19.16 -12.02 86.20
C ASN A 13 19.69 -10.58 86.35
N GLY A 14 18.74 -9.63 86.36
CA GLY A 14 18.91 -8.34 87.03
C GLY A 14 18.00 -7.27 86.48
N SER A 15 16.81 -7.13 87.09
CA SER A 15 15.90 -6.00 86.93
C SER A 15 16.57 -4.69 87.35
N GLU A 16 16.74 -3.76 86.41
CA GLU A 16 16.83 -2.33 86.68
C GLU A 16 16.03 -1.61 85.58
N ASP A 17 14.87 -1.06 85.97
CA ASP A 17 14.12 -0.08 85.18
C ASP A 17 14.99 1.17 84.95
N PRO A 18 15.09 1.72 83.72
CA PRO A 18 15.59 3.07 83.55
C PRO A 18 14.48 4.08 83.90
N GLU A 19 14.71 4.85 84.97
CA GLU A 19 13.89 6.00 85.35
C GLU A 19 13.74 6.99 84.19
N ILE A 20 12.49 7.22 83.77
CA ILE A 20 12.11 8.27 82.81
C ILE A 20 12.27 9.64 83.49
N PRO A 21 12.97 10.63 82.90
CA PRO A 21 13.17 11.94 83.50
C PRO A 21 11.85 12.72 83.63
N ALA A 22 11.75 13.53 84.69
CA ALA A 22 10.52 14.21 85.13
C ALA A 22 9.82 15.01 84.03
N ALA A 23 8.61 14.57 83.66
CA ALA A 23 7.74 15.21 82.68
C ALA A 23 7.28 16.60 83.15
N THR A 24 7.20 17.56 82.23
CA THR A 24 6.61 18.87 82.50
C THR A 24 5.08 18.76 82.57
N PRO A 25 4.38 19.64 83.31
CA PRO A 25 2.94 19.51 83.55
C PRO A 25 2.09 19.48 82.27
N ALA A 26 2.54 20.11 81.18
CA ALA A 26 1.83 20.11 79.90
C ALA A 26 1.98 18.79 79.11
N THR A 27 3.12 18.10 79.20
CA THR A 27 3.32 16.79 78.56
C THR A 27 2.59 15.67 79.32
N GLU A 28 2.48 15.80 80.65
CA GLU A 28 1.70 14.87 81.48
C GLU A 28 0.19 15.05 81.26
N LEU A 29 -0.26 16.30 81.08
CA LEU A 29 -1.64 16.60 80.70
C LEU A 29 -1.98 16.03 79.32
N ALA A 30 -1.07 16.16 78.35
CA ALA A 30 -1.23 15.56 77.04
C ALA A 30 -1.33 14.03 77.09
N ARG A 31 -0.49 13.37 77.91
CA ARG A 31 -0.57 11.92 78.15
C ARG A 31 -1.95 11.49 78.68
N GLN A 32 -2.50 12.22 79.65
CA GLN A 32 -3.81 11.92 80.24
C GLN A 32 -4.96 12.10 79.25
N GLU A 33 -4.92 13.15 78.43
CA GLU A 33 -5.97 13.42 77.43
C GLU A 33 -5.88 12.45 76.23
N LEU A 34 -4.67 12.07 75.80
CA LEU A 34 -4.47 11.12 74.69
C LEU A 34 -4.87 9.69 75.04
N ALA A 35 -4.88 9.32 76.33
CA ALA A 35 -5.36 8.01 76.79
C ALA A 35 -6.86 7.76 76.52
N GLY A 36 -7.64 8.79 76.18
CA GLY A 36 -9.04 8.68 75.77
C GLY A 36 -9.25 8.27 74.30
N PHE A 37 -8.19 8.15 73.51
CA PHE A 37 -8.21 7.82 72.07
C PHE A 37 -7.64 6.40 71.82
N PRO A 38 -7.66 5.88 70.57
CA PRO A 38 -7.07 4.57 70.27
C PRO A 38 -5.62 4.45 70.77
N ALA A 39 -5.27 3.28 71.33
CA ALA A 39 -3.97 3.04 71.99
C ALA A 39 -2.75 3.41 71.13
N THR A 40 -2.89 3.29 69.80
CA THR A 40 -1.86 3.63 68.82
C THR A 40 -1.39 5.10 68.90
N VAL A 41 -2.28 6.04 69.27
CA VAL A 41 -1.92 7.46 69.38
C VAL A 41 -1.04 7.69 70.61
N LEU A 42 -1.40 7.09 71.74
CA LEU A 42 -0.67 7.21 73.00
C LEU A 42 0.70 6.53 72.89
N GLU A 43 0.76 5.33 72.33
CA GLU A 43 2.03 4.60 72.10
C GLU A 43 3.00 5.40 71.23
N ARG A 44 2.53 5.98 70.11
CA ARG A 44 3.37 6.81 69.24
C ARG A 44 3.79 8.13 69.88
N TYR A 45 2.92 8.74 70.71
CA TYR A 45 3.27 9.94 71.48
C TYR A 45 4.38 9.66 72.49
N GLU A 46 4.30 8.56 73.24
CA GLU A 46 5.31 8.21 74.25
C GLU A 46 6.66 7.88 73.62
N ASP A 47 6.68 7.10 72.54
CA ASP A 47 7.89 6.79 71.78
C ASP A 47 8.53 8.05 71.17
N ALA A 48 7.72 8.97 70.63
CA ALA A 48 8.21 10.24 70.10
C ALA A 48 8.72 11.17 71.21
N LEU A 49 8.01 11.26 72.34
CA LEU A 49 8.38 12.08 73.49
C LEU A 49 9.72 11.61 74.06
N GLU A 50 9.94 10.32 74.24
CA GLU A 50 11.23 9.77 74.71
C GLU A 50 12.39 10.20 73.79
N LYS A 51 12.20 10.12 72.47
CA LYS A 51 13.23 10.44 71.47
C LYS A 51 13.46 11.93 71.24
N LEU A 52 12.47 12.77 71.52
CA LEU A 52 12.53 14.23 71.36
C LEU A 52 12.95 14.95 72.64
N THR A 53 12.73 14.33 73.81
CA THR A 53 13.19 14.83 75.11
C THR A 53 14.71 14.91 75.14
N GLY A 54 15.25 16.08 75.46
CA GLY A 54 16.69 16.37 75.42
C GLY A 54 17.22 16.87 74.06
N ARG A 55 16.43 16.83 72.99
CA ARG A 55 16.76 17.44 71.68
C ARG A 55 16.04 18.76 71.41
N LEU A 56 14.82 18.89 71.92
CA LEU A 56 14.03 20.12 71.87
C LEU A 56 14.14 20.85 73.23
N ALA A 57 14.08 22.17 73.20
CA ALA A 57 13.91 22.96 74.42
C ALA A 57 12.54 22.65 75.04
N ASP A 58 12.43 22.68 76.37
CA ASP A 58 11.20 22.31 77.08
C ASP A 58 9.98 23.10 76.58
N GLU A 59 10.14 24.39 76.29
CA GLU A 59 9.07 25.23 75.73
C GLU A 59 8.62 24.78 74.32
N THR A 60 9.55 24.40 73.45
CA THR A 60 9.23 23.85 72.12
C THR A 60 8.59 22.46 72.23
N CYS A 61 9.01 21.65 73.19
CA CYS A 61 8.44 20.33 73.44
C CYS A 61 6.98 20.45 73.96
N GLN A 62 6.71 21.43 74.83
CA GLN A 62 5.36 21.74 75.28
C GLN A 62 4.47 22.23 74.12
N GLN A 63 4.99 23.11 73.26
CA GLN A 63 4.25 23.56 72.08
C GLN A 63 3.97 22.41 71.12
N TRP A 64 4.94 21.53 70.86
CA TRP A 64 4.75 20.32 70.05
C TRP A 64 3.65 19.40 70.61
N ALA A 65 3.67 19.12 71.92
CA ALA A 65 2.64 18.31 72.55
C ALA A 65 1.25 18.98 72.47
N SER A 66 1.18 20.31 72.62
CA SER A 66 -0.07 21.06 72.49
C SER A 66 -0.64 21.04 71.06
N GLU A 67 0.19 21.10 70.03
CA GLU A 67 -0.24 20.98 68.63
C GLU A 67 -0.79 19.56 68.35
N GLY A 68 -0.17 18.52 68.90
CA GLY A 68 -0.68 17.14 68.80
C GLY A 68 -2.05 16.95 69.45
N LEU A 69 -2.28 17.56 70.62
CA LEU A 69 -3.60 17.60 71.27
C LEU A 69 -4.61 18.41 70.46
N GLU A 70 -4.19 19.52 69.86
CA GLU A 70 -5.06 20.32 69.01
C GLU A 70 -5.50 19.51 67.77
N ILE A 71 -4.61 18.73 67.15
CA ILE A 71 -4.92 17.85 66.02
C ILE A 71 -5.94 16.78 66.43
N VAL A 72 -5.69 16.04 67.52
CA VAL A 72 -6.55 14.92 67.94
C VAL A 72 -7.98 15.37 68.28
N SER A 73 -8.13 16.61 68.76
CA SER A 73 -9.40 17.17 69.24
C SER A 73 -10.27 17.81 68.16
N LYS A 74 -9.79 17.96 66.90
CA LYS A 74 -10.58 18.62 65.83
C LYS A 74 -11.81 17.82 65.41
N THR A 75 -11.66 16.52 65.12
CA THR A 75 -12.74 15.66 64.64
C THR A 75 -12.63 14.24 65.18
N VAL A 76 -13.72 13.47 65.11
CA VAL A 76 -13.77 12.07 65.57
C VAL A 76 -12.78 11.16 64.83
N ARG A 77 -12.33 11.52 63.62
CA ARG A 77 -11.33 10.78 62.83
C ARG A 77 -9.94 11.43 62.81
N SER A 78 -9.73 12.57 63.49
CA SER A 78 -8.43 13.26 63.51
C SER A 78 -7.33 12.53 64.29
N TRP A 79 -7.68 11.46 65.01
CA TRP A 79 -6.72 10.64 65.75
C TRP A 79 -5.69 9.97 64.84
N GLU A 80 -6.03 9.63 63.59
CA GLU A 80 -5.09 9.09 62.60
C GLU A 80 -4.02 10.13 62.23
N ALA A 81 -4.43 11.39 62.04
CA ALA A 81 -3.50 12.49 61.75
C ALA A 81 -2.56 12.77 62.93
N ALA A 82 -3.07 12.70 64.17
CA ALA A 82 -2.27 12.85 65.38
C ALA A 82 -1.25 11.71 65.54
N ALA A 83 -1.66 10.47 65.25
CA ALA A 83 -0.76 9.31 65.28
C ALA A 83 0.40 9.46 64.27
N GLU A 84 0.12 9.89 63.03
CA GLU A 84 1.16 10.12 62.01
C GLU A 84 2.02 11.35 62.33
N PHE A 85 1.45 12.40 62.94
CA PHE A 85 2.20 13.57 63.41
C PHE A 85 3.28 13.17 64.42
N PHE A 86 2.94 12.39 65.44
CA PHE A 86 3.90 11.97 66.46
C PHE A 86 5.01 11.08 65.88
N GLU A 87 4.66 10.14 65.00
CA GLU A 87 5.63 9.27 64.32
C GLU A 87 6.60 10.09 63.42
N ALA A 88 6.06 10.97 62.57
CA ALA A 88 6.86 11.78 61.65
C ALA A 88 7.73 12.83 62.38
N SER A 89 7.30 13.30 63.55
CA SER A 89 7.99 14.35 64.33
C SER A 89 9.45 14.01 64.64
N VAL A 90 9.75 12.75 64.96
CA VAL A 90 11.12 12.31 65.30
C VAL A 90 12.05 12.41 64.09
N ALA A 91 11.55 12.08 62.90
CA ALA A 91 12.33 12.12 61.66
C ALA A 91 12.48 13.55 61.13
N VAL A 92 11.41 14.34 61.18
CA VAL A 92 11.40 15.73 60.69
C VAL A 92 12.20 16.66 61.59
N GLN A 93 12.16 16.49 62.92
CA GLN A 93 12.97 17.28 63.84
C GLN A 93 14.48 17.15 63.59
N ARG A 94 14.93 15.98 63.14
CA ARG A 94 16.35 15.77 62.77
C ARG A 94 16.76 16.58 61.54
N GLN A 95 15.79 16.98 60.72
CA GLN A 95 16.01 17.66 59.44
C GLN A 95 15.70 19.17 59.52
N LEU A 96 14.90 19.62 60.49
CA LEU A 96 14.46 21.00 60.63
C LEU A 96 14.92 21.65 61.95
N PRO A 97 15.38 22.91 61.93
CA PRO A 97 15.58 23.70 63.14
C PRO A 97 14.27 23.90 63.92
N SER A 98 14.36 24.03 65.25
CA SER A 98 13.20 24.08 66.17
C SER A 98 12.09 25.06 65.77
N GLY A 99 12.44 26.24 65.26
CA GLY A 99 11.44 27.23 64.80
C GLY A 99 10.69 26.81 63.52
N GLN A 100 11.37 26.14 62.58
CA GLN A 100 10.74 25.61 61.36
C GLN A 100 10.02 24.30 61.63
N PHE A 101 10.48 23.51 62.61
CA PHE A 101 9.79 22.32 63.09
C PHE A 101 8.40 22.65 63.67
N LEU A 102 8.30 23.69 64.51
CA LEU A 102 6.99 24.15 65.00
C LEU A 102 6.12 24.74 63.89
N LYS A 103 6.73 25.39 62.90
CA LYS A 103 6.01 25.90 61.74
C LYS A 103 5.41 24.75 60.92
N TRP A 104 6.19 23.70 60.66
CA TRP A 104 5.73 22.46 60.03
C TRP A 104 4.56 21.82 60.78
N ALA A 105 4.62 21.77 62.12
CA ALA A 105 3.55 21.26 62.96
C ALA A 105 2.26 22.09 62.80
N LYS A 106 2.36 23.43 62.91
CA LYS A 106 1.23 24.35 62.73
C LYS A 106 0.57 24.26 61.35
N THR A 107 1.39 24.12 60.30
CA THR A 107 0.88 23.92 58.93
C THR A 107 0.09 22.61 58.83
N GLY A 108 0.55 21.53 59.47
CA GLY A 108 -0.19 20.27 59.56
C GLY A 108 -1.47 20.37 60.40
N THR A 109 -1.46 21.11 61.51
CA THR A 109 -2.66 21.44 62.31
C THR A 109 -3.70 22.18 61.47
N SER A 110 -3.25 23.15 60.66
CA SER A 110 -4.11 23.88 59.73
C SER A 110 -4.72 22.98 58.66
N LEU A 111 -3.93 22.07 58.06
CA LEU A 111 -4.44 21.09 57.09
C LEU A 111 -5.45 20.12 57.72
N CYS A 112 -5.24 19.72 58.98
CA CYS A 112 -6.17 18.85 59.70
C CYS A 112 -7.53 19.52 59.93
N ALA A 113 -7.54 20.85 60.10
CA ALA A 113 -8.77 21.62 60.21
C ALA A 113 -9.58 21.62 58.89
N ASP A 114 -8.93 21.49 57.74
CA ASP A 114 -9.62 21.34 56.45
C ASP A 114 -10.07 19.90 56.22
N SER A 115 -9.14 18.95 56.34
CA SER A 115 -9.44 17.52 56.26
C SER A 115 -8.39 16.68 57.00
N PRO A 116 -8.80 15.77 57.89
CA PRO A 116 -7.89 14.85 58.57
C PRO A 116 -7.01 14.03 57.62
N SER A 117 -7.55 13.62 56.47
CA SER A 117 -6.82 12.86 55.44
C SER A 117 -5.65 13.62 54.82
N LEU A 118 -5.78 14.94 54.64
CA LEU A 118 -4.71 15.80 54.12
C LEU A 118 -3.55 15.87 55.10
N ALA A 119 -3.86 16.05 56.39
CA ALA A 119 -2.85 16.07 57.45
C ALA A 119 -2.12 14.73 57.58
N VAL A 120 -2.84 13.60 57.49
CA VAL A 120 -2.24 12.25 57.44
C VAL A 120 -1.23 12.14 56.29
N ALA A 121 -1.62 12.50 55.07
CA ALA A 121 -0.73 12.41 53.90
C ALA A 121 0.47 13.36 54.02
N TYR A 122 0.26 14.60 54.48
CA TYR A 122 1.32 15.58 54.72
C TYR A 122 2.35 15.07 55.74
N PHE A 123 1.91 14.58 56.90
CA PHE A 123 2.82 14.09 57.93
C PHE A 123 3.57 12.83 57.49
N LYS A 124 2.88 11.89 56.86
CA LYS A 124 3.49 10.64 56.35
C LYS A 124 4.56 10.89 55.28
N SER A 125 4.34 11.88 54.39
CA SER A 125 5.28 12.23 53.33
C SER A 125 6.41 13.17 53.77
N SER A 126 6.21 13.93 54.85
CA SER A 126 7.15 14.95 55.33
C SER A 126 8.57 14.43 55.58
N PRO A 127 8.82 13.29 56.26
CA PRO A 127 10.16 12.78 56.51
C PRO A 127 11.01 12.58 55.25
N LYS A 128 10.39 12.18 54.13
CA LYS A 128 11.09 11.97 52.85
C LYS A 128 11.18 13.27 52.05
N ALA A 129 10.12 14.08 52.02
CA ALA A 129 10.11 15.35 51.31
C ALA A 129 11.17 16.34 51.85
N MET A 130 11.36 16.38 53.17
CA MET A 130 12.30 17.31 53.83
C MET A 130 13.79 17.02 53.52
N LEU A 131 14.11 15.86 52.92
CA LEU A 131 15.47 15.56 52.45
C LEU A 131 15.87 16.42 51.25
N ARG A 132 14.88 16.90 50.47
CA ARG A 132 15.08 17.69 49.24
C ARG A 132 14.41 19.07 49.31
N LEU A 133 13.38 19.23 50.15
CA LEU A 133 12.67 20.49 50.33
C LEU A 133 13.41 21.44 51.28
N ARG A 134 13.63 22.69 50.85
CA ARG A 134 14.21 23.72 51.73
C ARG A 134 13.16 24.17 52.77
N PRO A 135 13.54 24.43 54.04
CA PRO A 135 12.58 24.79 55.09
C PRO A 135 11.69 26.01 54.80
N ARG A 136 12.14 26.93 53.93
CA ARG A 136 11.35 28.11 53.55
C ARG A 136 10.10 27.77 52.72
N TYR A 137 10.12 26.63 52.02
CA TYR A 137 9.09 26.20 51.05
C TYR A 137 8.05 25.27 51.65
N ILE A 138 8.08 25.02 52.98
CA ILE A 138 7.14 24.10 53.64
C ILE A 138 5.71 24.60 53.51
N ASP A 139 5.48 25.91 53.68
CA ASP A 139 4.16 26.50 53.52
C ASP A 139 3.71 26.46 52.06
N ASP A 140 4.59 26.80 51.13
CA ASP A 140 4.31 26.79 49.69
C ASP A 140 3.95 25.39 49.21
N TRP A 141 4.71 24.37 49.65
CA TRP A 141 4.40 22.96 49.38
C TRP A 141 3.02 22.56 49.91
N ALA A 142 2.72 22.90 51.17
CA ALA A 142 1.42 22.63 51.76
C ALA A 142 0.30 23.36 51.00
N ASN A 143 0.53 24.59 50.56
CA ASN A 143 -0.44 25.40 49.82
C ASN A 143 -0.70 24.83 48.42
N VAL A 144 0.32 24.40 47.69
CA VAL A 144 0.19 23.78 46.36
C VAL A 144 -0.69 22.52 46.45
N CYS A 145 -0.39 21.63 47.40
CA CYS A 145 -1.19 20.42 47.58
C CYS A 145 -2.61 20.75 48.08
N ARG A 146 -2.75 21.71 49.02
CA ARG A 146 -4.04 22.18 49.54
C ARG A 146 -4.92 22.81 48.46
N ALA A 147 -4.35 23.47 47.45
CA ALA A 147 -5.10 24.12 46.38
C ALA A 147 -6.00 23.15 45.59
N LEU A 148 -5.61 21.86 45.53
CA LEU A 148 -6.39 20.80 44.90
C LEU A 148 -7.64 20.39 45.72
N TYR A 149 -7.69 20.73 47.00
CA TYR A 149 -8.79 20.36 47.88
C TYR A 149 -9.96 21.36 47.81
N ARG A 150 -11.17 20.84 47.57
CA ARG A 150 -12.41 21.64 47.46
C ARG A 150 -13.56 21.10 48.32
N GLY A 151 -13.25 20.35 49.38
CA GLY A 151 -14.27 19.83 50.30
C GLY A 151 -14.93 18.50 49.87
N THR A 152 -14.57 17.94 48.72
CA THR A 152 -15.11 16.64 48.24
C THR A 152 -14.14 15.49 48.49
N TRP A 153 -14.65 14.27 48.62
CA TRP A 153 -13.80 13.08 48.81
C TRP A 153 -12.83 12.85 47.63
N LYS A 154 -13.24 13.13 46.38
CA LYS A 154 -12.37 13.07 45.19
C LYS A 154 -11.24 14.11 45.25
N SER A 155 -11.57 15.36 45.58
CA SER A 155 -10.57 16.43 45.73
C SER A 155 -9.58 16.15 46.88
N SER A 156 -10.05 15.54 47.97
CA SER A 156 -9.18 15.07 49.05
C SER A 156 -8.26 13.95 48.59
N ALA A 157 -8.77 12.96 47.84
CA ALA A 157 -7.96 11.85 47.36
C ALA A 157 -6.85 12.32 46.41
N LEU A 158 -7.15 13.23 45.48
CA LEU A 158 -6.15 13.81 44.56
C LEU A 158 -5.05 14.57 45.32
N SER A 159 -5.42 15.42 46.26
CA SER A 159 -4.47 16.19 47.08
C SER A 159 -3.58 15.27 47.95
N CYS A 160 -4.18 14.24 48.57
CA CYS A 160 -3.41 13.23 49.31
C CYS A 160 -2.42 12.49 48.40
N ARG A 161 -2.83 12.11 47.17
CA ARG A 161 -1.93 11.47 46.20
C ARG A 161 -0.76 12.39 45.81
N LEU A 162 -0.98 13.69 45.63
CA LEU A 162 0.11 14.64 45.34
C LEU A 162 1.10 14.76 46.52
N PHE A 163 0.59 14.79 47.77
CA PHE A 163 1.45 14.73 48.96
C PHE A 163 2.29 13.46 48.99
N GLU A 164 1.71 12.30 48.69
CA GLU A 164 2.41 11.01 48.65
C GLU A 164 3.42 10.92 47.50
N ALA A 165 3.15 11.55 46.35
CA ALA A 165 4.05 11.60 45.20
C ALA A 165 5.17 12.64 45.32
N THR A 166 5.01 13.67 46.18
CA THR A 166 5.97 14.79 46.30
C THR A 166 7.42 14.33 46.49
N PRO A 167 7.75 13.41 47.41
CA PRO A 167 9.15 13.04 47.64
C PRO A 167 9.84 12.51 46.38
N MET A 168 9.11 11.76 45.54
CA MET A 168 9.63 11.19 44.29
C MET A 168 9.72 12.27 43.19
N LEU A 169 8.73 13.16 43.11
CA LEU A 169 8.75 14.28 42.16
C LEU A 169 9.92 15.24 42.44
N LEU A 170 10.26 15.50 43.72
CA LEU A 170 11.39 16.35 44.09
C LEU A 170 12.76 15.69 43.86
N GLU A 171 12.84 14.43 43.45
CA GLU A 171 14.09 13.81 42.99
C GLU A 171 14.46 14.26 41.57
N THR A 172 13.45 14.64 40.76
CA THR A 172 13.63 14.99 39.35
C THR A 172 13.30 16.45 39.05
N LEU A 173 12.32 17.03 39.74
CA LEU A 173 11.85 18.40 39.55
C LEU A 173 12.56 19.38 40.49
N SER A 174 12.80 20.59 39.99
CA SER A 174 13.02 21.74 40.85
C SER A 174 11.74 22.11 41.62
N PHE A 175 11.88 22.86 42.72
CA PHE A 175 10.70 23.28 43.48
C PHE A 175 9.76 24.20 42.68
N GLU A 176 10.32 24.98 41.75
CA GLU A 176 9.54 25.85 40.85
C GLU A 176 8.73 25.02 39.84
N GLU A 177 9.34 24.02 39.20
CA GLU A 177 8.64 23.06 38.33
C GLU A 177 7.56 22.26 39.08
N PHE A 178 7.82 21.90 40.35
CA PHE A 178 6.80 21.26 41.19
C PHE A 178 5.59 22.18 41.42
N CYS A 179 5.81 23.48 41.66
CA CYS A 179 4.73 24.45 41.78
C CYS A 179 3.95 24.58 40.47
N HIS A 180 4.61 24.74 39.32
CA HIS A 180 3.96 24.80 38.01
C HIS A 180 3.15 23.52 37.71
N PHE A 181 3.69 22.34 38.08
CA PHE A 181 2.96 21.09 37.94
C PHE A 181 1.72 21.03 38.83
N GLY A 182 1.82 21.52 40.07
CA GLY A 182 0.67 21.67 40.96
C GLY A 182 -0.41 22.62 40.43
N GLU A 183 -0.02 23.75 39.85
CA GLU A 183 -0.92 24.70 39.20
C GLU A 183 -1.63 24.06 37.99
N PHE A 184 -0.90 23.31 37.15
CA PHE A 184 -1.47 22.52 36.06
C PHE A 184 -2.51 21.51 36.57
N LEU A 185 -2.20 20.75 37.62
CA LEU A 185 -3.15 19.79 38.21
C LEU A 185 -4.38 20.51 38.78
N GLU A 186 -4.21 21.72 39.34
CA GLU A 186 -5.32 22.53 39.82
C GLU A 186 -6.25 22.94 38.67
N VAL A 187 -5.68 23.41 37.56
CA VAL A 187 -6.42 23.76 36.34
C VAL A 187 -7.21 22.56 35.82
N LEU A 188 -6.58 21.40 35.68
CA LEU A 188 -7.23 20.19 35.18
C LEU A 188 -8.32 19.68 36.13
N SER A 189 -8.08 19.73 37.44
CA SER A 189 -9.03 19.29 38.47
C SER A 189 -10.33 20.09 38.50
N ARG A 190 -10.33 21.34 37.98
CA ARG A 190 -11.56 22.15 37.80
C ARG A 190 -12.54 21.49 36.83
N ARG A 191 -12.06 20.67 35.90
CA ARG A 191 -12.85 19.94 34.90
C ARG A 191 -13.02 18.47 35.30
N SER A 192 -11.92 17.79 35.66
CA SER A 192 -11.93 16.36 36.01
C SER A 192 -10.84 16.00 37.03
N TYR A 193 -11.25 15.50 38.19
CA TYR A 193 -10.32 14.99 39.21
C TYR A 193 -9.66 13.66 38.79
N ASP A 194 -10.38 12.84 38.03
CA ASP A 194 -9.89 11.52 37.62
C ASP A 194 -8.72 11.71 36.62
N GLN A 195 -8.89 12.58 35.61
CA GLN A 195 -7.80 12.91 34.68
C GLN A 195 -6.63 13.66 35.33
N ALA A 196 -6.87 14.51 36.33
CA ALA A 196 -5.78 15.10 37.10
C ALA A 196 -5.00 14.04 37.90
N GLY A 197 -5.69 13.01 38.41
CA GLY A 197 -5.05 11.87 39.07
C GLY A 197 -4.21 11.03 38.11
N ASP A 198 -4.69 10.83 36.89
CA ASP A 198 -3.96 10.10 35.84
C ASP A 198 -2.74 10.90 35.36
N ALA A 199 -2.89 12.22 35.15
CA ALA A 199 -1.79 13.11 34.78
C ALA A 199 -0.70 13.19 35.87
N LEU A 200 -1.08 13.10 37.16
CA LEU A 200 -0.13 12.98 38.26
C LEU A 200 0.71 11.69 38.14
N GLY A 201 0.07 10.56 37.84
CA GLY A 201 0.77 9.29 37.62
C GLY A 201 1.66 9.31 36.38
N ALA A 202 1.15 9.82 35.26
CA ALA A 202 1.94 9.91 34.02
C ALA A 202 3.13 10.86 34.17
N GLY A 203 2.97 11.98 34.88
CA GLY A 203 4.07 12.91 35.18
C GLY A 203 5.19 12.28 35.99
N THR A 204 4.85 11.44 36.98
CA THR A 204 5.87 10.73 37.78
C THR A 204 6.75 9.78 36.95
N ASP A 205 6.21 9.21 35.87
CA ASP A 205 6.94 8.31 34.99
C ASP A 205 7.69 9.03 33.86
N LEU A 206 7.14 10.15 33.37
CA LEU A 206 7.67 10.91 32.23
C LEU A 206 8.83 11.84 32.63
N PHE A 207 8.69 12.63 33.69
CA PHE A 207 9.66 13.68 34.05
C PHE A 207 11.10 13.19 34.27
N PRO A 208 11.37 12.00 34.85
CA PRO A 208 12.71 11.46 34.91
C PRO A 208 13.37 11.27 33.54
N LYS A 209 12.57 10.98 32.50
CA LYS A 209 13.05 10.63 31.15
C LYS A 209 13.30 11.86 30.27
N ILE A 210 12.60 12.96 30.51
CA ILE A 210 12.71 14.22 29.74
C ILE A 210 13.45 15.33 30.49
N SER A 211 14.43 14.97 31.32
CA SER A 211 15.20 15.92 32.13
C SER A 211 15.76 17.08 31.29
N GLY A 212 15.58 18.31 31.79
CA GLY A 212 15.96 19.56 31.11
C GLY A 212 14.84 20.27 30.32
N ASP A 213 13.76 19.55 29.96
CA ASP A 213 12.63 20.08 29.19
C ASP A 213 11.28 19.99 29.93
N VAL A 214 11.30 19.59 31.21
CA VAL A 214 10.10 19.35 32.01
C VAL A 214 9.23 20.61 32.12
N ASP A 215 9.81 21.76 32.47
CA ASP A 215 9.06 23.02 32.56
C ASP A 215 8.39 23.40 31.23
N ARG A 216 9.07 23.21 30.08
CA ARG A 216 8.50 23.47 28.75
C ARG A 216 7.30 22.58 28.48
N PHE A 217 7.38 21.32 28.89
CA PHE A 217 6.31 20.35 28.74
C PHE A 217 5.12 20.66 29.67
N ILE A 218 5.36 21.03 30.94
CA ILE A 218 4.30 21.43 31.87
C ILE A 218 3.55 22.64 31.33
N ASN A 219 4.25 23.64 30.81
CA ASN A 219 3.63 24.82 30.18
C ASN A 219 2.74 24.45 28.98
N LEU A 220 3.19 23.50 28.13
CA LEU A 220 2.37 22.95 27.05
C LEU A 220 1.12 22.23 27.61
N ALA A 221 1.31 21.35 28.60
CA ALA A 221 0.23 20.59 29.22
C ALA A 221 -0.82 21.50 29.88
N GLN A 222 -0.39 22.62 30.47
CA GLN A 222 -1.29 23.64 31.03
C GLN A 222 -2.15 24.30 29.95
N ILE A 223 -1.56 24.71 28.82
CA ILE A 223 -2.32 25.29 27.69
C ILE A 223 -3.33 24.28 27.13
N VAL A 224 -2.92 23.02 26.99
CA VAL A 224 -3.82 21.94 26.54
C VAL A 224 -4.93 21.70 27.57
N ALA A 225 -4.63 21.70 28.86
CA ALA A 225 -5.65 21.54 29.91
C ALA A 225 -6.68 22.68 29.93
N GLU A 226 -6.26 23.92 29.63
CA GLU A 226 -7.17 25.08 29.57
C GLU A 226 -8.11 25.03 28.36
N LYS A 227 -7.61 24.58 27.20
CA LYS A 227 -8.34 24.58 25.93
C LYS A 227 -9.06 23.27 25.63
N SER A 228 -8.34 22.15 25.76
CA SER A 228 -8.73 20.79 25.39
C SER A 228 -8.38 19.79 26.49
N TRP A 229 -8.98 19.93 27.67
CA TRP A 229 -8.67 19.10 28.86
C TRP A 229 -8.72 17.58 28.62
N ARG A 230 -9.55 17.10 27.68
CA ARG A 230 -9.65 15.67 27.34
C ARG A 230 -8.40 15.10 26.66
N GLU A 231 -7.64 15.94 25.96
CA GLU A 231 -6.42 15.53 25.23
C GLU A 231 -5.20 15.42 26.14
N THR A 232 -5.28 15.87 27.39
CA THR A 232 -4.13 15.88 28.31
C THR A 232 -3.57 14.48 28.53
N THR A 233 -4.39 13.43 28.67
CA THR A 233 -3.90 12.05 28.78
C THR A 233 -3.13 11.63 27.53
N ALA A 234 -3.69 11.87 26.34
CA ALA A 234 -3.04 11.55 25.06
C ALA A 234 -1.71 12.31 24.87
N LEU A 235 -1.62 13.55 25.38
CA LEU A 235 -0.38 14.33 25.37
C LEU A 235 0.72 13.67 26.20
N PHE A 236 0.43 13.20 27.42
CA PHE A 236 1.40 12.51 28.27
C PHE A 236 1.81 11.15 27.69
N ASP A 237 0.86 10.40 27.11
CA ASP A 237 1.13 9.12 26.46
C ASP A 237 2.04 9.30 25.24
N SER A 238 1.74 10.27 24.37
CA SER A 238 2.56 10.60 23.21
C SER A 238 3.95 11.10 23.62
N ALA A 239 4.05 11.96 24.64
CA ALA A 239 5.34 12.41 25.13
C ALA A 239 6.20 11.25 25.65
N THR A 240 5.59 10.28 26.34
CA THR A 240 6.29 9.11 26.87
C THR A 240 6.78 8.18 25.76
N ALA A 241 5.99 7.99 24.70
CA ALA A 241 6.36 7.16 23.56
C ALA A 241 7.40 7.85 22.66
N SER A 242 7.25 9.14 22.38
CA SER A 242 7.93 9.82 21.28
C SER A 242 9.09 10.72 21.69
N LEU A 243 9.02 11.39 22.85
CA LEU A 243 10.10 12.32 23.27
C LEU A 243 11.29 11.61 23.90
N VAL A 244 11.10 10.39 24.43
CA VAL A 244 12.15 9.62 25.09
C VAL A 244 13.22 9.14 24.10
N GLU A 245 12.82 8.83 22.87
CA GLU A 245 13.72 8.38 21.80
C GLU A 245 14.53 9.53 21.17
N LEU A 246 14.08 10.78 21.34
CA LEU A 246 14.72 11.95 20.73
C LEU A 246 15.84 12.52 21.61
N GLY A 247 16.94 12.93 20.96
CA GLY A 247 18.00 13.72 21.59
C GLY A 247 17.46 15.06 22.15
N SER A 248 18.06 15.55 23.24
CA SER A 248 17.63 16.79 23.92
C SER A 248 17.62 18.01 22.99
N GLN A 249 18.50 18.04 21.99
CA GLN A 249 18.56 19.11 20.99
C GLN A 249 17.29 19.25 20.14
N HIS A 250 16.60 18.14 19.83
CA HIS A 250 15.41 18.15 18.97
C HIS A 250 14.09 18.16 19.77
N ARG A 251 14.12 17.75 21.04
CA ARG A 251 12.94 17.78 21.94
C ARG A 251 12.43 19.20 22.18
N ALA A 252 13.32 20.13 22.54
CA ALA A 252 12.92 21.48 22.91
C ALA A 252 12.21 22.27 21.78
N PRO A 253 12.70 22.24 20.52
CA PRO A 253 11.99 22.85 19.40
C PRO A 253 10.62 22.21 19.14
N LEU A 254 10.52 20.88 19.21
CA LEU A 254 9.27 20.15 18.97
C LEU A 254 8.20 20.47 20.04
N ILE A 255 8.57 20.49 21.31
CA ILE A 255 7.67 20.92 22.41
C ILE A 255 7.23 22.37 22.22
N THR A 256 8.15 23.24 21.77
CA THR A 256 7.86 24.66 21.52
C THR A 256 6.88 24.84 20.35
N LEU A 257 7.05 24.06 19.28
CA LEU A 257 6.14 24.03 18.14
C LEU A 257 4.74 23.55 18.57
N ALA A 258 4.65 22.42 19.26
CA ALA A 258 3.38 21.90 19.77
C ALA A 258 2.66 22.92 20.67
N ARG A 259 3.42 23.64 21.52
CA ARG A 259 2.87 24.71 22.36
C ARG A 259 2.31 25.86 21.54
N ARG A 260 3.03 26.30 20.52
CA ARG A 260 2.58 27.38 19.63
C ARG A 260 1.26 27.01 18.94
N LEU A 261 1.17 25.78 18.43
CA LEU A 261 -0.03 25.25 17.76
C LEU A 261 -1.23 25.12 18.71
N ALA A 262 -0.99 24.67 19.95
CA ALA A 262 -2.03 24.66 20.97
C ALA A 262 -2.54 26.08 21.29
N ILE A 263 -1.65 27.10 21.29
CA ILE A 263 -2.04 28.51 21.50
C ILE A 263 -2.87 29.07 20.34
N THR A 264 -2.61 28.68 19.09
CA THR A 264 -3.37 29.17 17.93
C THR A 264 -4.73 28.48 17.75
N GLY A 265 -4.98 27.38 18.45
CA GLY A 265 -6.27 26.68 18.44
C GLY A 265 -6.31 25.39 17.63
N VAL A 266 -5.15 24.88 17.21
CA VAL A 266 -5.02 23.54 16.62
C VAL A 266 -5.08 22.52 17.75
N SER A 267 -6.13 21.71 17.81
CA SER A 267 -6.44 20.79 18.91
C SER A 267 -5.76 19.41 18.79
N ASP A 268 -4.50 19.36 18.36
CA ASP A 268 -3.77 18.09 18.25
C ASP A 268 -2.29 18.22 18.63
N ALA A 269 -2.03 18.74 19.83
CA ALA A 269 -0.66 18.84 20.34
C ALA A 269 0.01 17.47 20.52
N ALA A 270 -0.78 16.43 20.85
CA ALA A 270 -0.29 15.06 21.00
C ALA A 270 0.13 14.48 19.64
N GLY A 271 -0.69 14.62 18.60
CA GLY A 271 -0.35 14.20 17.24
C GLY A 271 0.88 14.90 16.71
N VAL A 272 1.06 16.20 16.98
CA VAL A 272 2.29 16.92 16.57
C VAL A 272 3.55 16.35 17.22
N LEU A 273 3.52 15.99 18.52
CA LEU A 273 4.68 15.35 19.17
C LEU A 273 4.97 13.98 18.57
N LYS A 274 3.93 13.18 18.32
CA LYS A 274 4.05 11.84 17.73
C LYS A 274 4.55 11.88 16.29
N ASP A 275 3.85 12.61 15.42
CA ASP A 275 4.16 12.73 14.00
C ASP A 275 5.50 13.43 13.79
N GLY A 276 5.81 14.46 14.59
CA GLY A 276 7.09 15.14 14.56
C GLY A 276 8.25 14.21 14.92
N ALA A 277 8.13 13.41 15.99
CA ALA A 277 9.16 12.44 16.35
C ALA A 277 9.35 11.37 15.28
N ASN A 278 8.25 10.80 14.76
CA ASN A 278 8.28 9.80 13.70
C ASN A 278 8.95 10.34 12.43
N THR A 279 8.63 11.58 12.05
CA THR A 279 9.21 12.24 10.88
C THR A 279 10.70 12.47 11.07
N LEU A 280 11.11 13.01 12.22
CA LEU A 280 12.54 13.24 12.51
C LEU A 280 13.34 11.93 12.49
N ASN A 281 12.78 10.83 12.98
CA ASN A 281 13.45 9.53 12.97
C ASN A 281 13.67 8.97 11.55
N ARG A 282 12.82 9.33 10.58
CA ARG A 282 12.93 8.90 9.16
C ARG A 282 13.80 9.81 8.29
N VAL A 283 14.23 10.95 8.81
CA VAL A 283 14.98 11.97 8.06
C VAL A 283 16.46 11.99 8.52
N PRO A 284 17.42 12.16 7.59
CA PRO A 284 18.85 12.22 7.93
C PRO A 284 19.17 13.30 8.97
N THR A 285 20.05 12.97 9.93
CA THR A 285 20.35 13.81 11.10
C THR A 285 20.74 15.25 10.76
N GLU A 286 21.47 15.46 9.67
CA GLU A 286 21.94 16.79 9.22
C GLU A 286 20.81 17.73 8.79
N THR A 287 19.66 17.17 8.40
CA THR A 287 18.52 17.94 7.86
C THR A 287 17.41 18.18 8.89
N ARG A 288 17.49 17.53 10.06
CA ARG A 288 16.46 17.59 11.12
C ARG A 288 16.22 18.99 11.67
N ASP A 289 17.29 19.74 11.95
CA ASP A 289 17.16 21.10 12.49
C ASP A 289 16.55 22.05 11.46
N ARG A 290 16.99 21.94 10.19
CA ARG A 290 16.45 22.73 9.08
C ARG A 290 14.98 22.39 8.82
N LEU A 291 14.57 21.13 8.96
CA LEU A 291 13.17 20.71 8.86
C LEU A 291 12.29 21.34 9.96
N LEU A 292 12.79 21.39 11.20
CA LEU A 292 12.08 22.03 12.31
C LEU A 292 11.97 23.55 12.11
N GLU A 293 13.02 24.21 11.61
CA GLU A 293 12.99 25.63 11.23
C GLU A 293 11.97 25.89 10.11
N MET A 294 11.95 25.04 9.09
CA MET A 294 10.97 25.12 7.99
C MET A 294 9.54 24.97 8.49
N THR A 295 9.31 24.02 9.40
CA THR A 295 8.00 23.78 10.01
C THR A 295 7.56 24.96 10.86
N ASP A 296 8.45 25.56 11.66
CA ASP A 296 8.14 26.76 12.44
C ASP A 296 7.87 27.96 11.52
N GLY A 297 8.56 28.05 10.38
CA GLY A 297 8.29 29.02 9.32
C GLY A 297 6.87 28.91 8.75
N ILE A 298 6.38 27.69 8.53
CA ILE A 298 4.99 27.44 8.12
C ILE A 298 4.03 27.82 9.25
N ALA A 299 4.29 27.35 10.48
CA ALA A 299 3.44 27.63 11.65
C ALA A 299 3.31 29.13 11.96
N ALA A 300 4.29 29.94 11.54
CA ALA A 300 4.23 31.39 11.67
C ALA A 300 3.27 32.09 10.70
N VAL A 301 2.99 31.48 9.56
CA VAL A 301 2.06 32.00 8.54
C VAL A 301 0.70 31.30 8.65
N SER A 302 0.71 29.97 8.68
CA SER A 302 -0.47 29.13 8.84
C SER A 302 -0.18 28.03 9.86
N ALA A 303 -0.66 28.23 11.09
CA ALA A 303 -0.54 27.24 12.15
C ALA A 303 -1.17 25.87 11.81
N PRO A 304 -2.39 25.77 11.24
CA PRO A 304 -3.00 24.46 10.99
C PRO A 304 -2.33 23.68 9.84
N ALA A 305 -1.52 24.32 8.99
CA ALA A 305 -0.81 23.68 7.90
C ALA A 305 0.51 23.01 8.33
N ALA A 306 1.11 23.43 9.45
CA ALA A 306 2.41 22.93 9.90
C ALA A 306 2.42 21.42 10.29
N PRO A 307 1.40 20.88 10.99
CA PRO A 307 1.31 19.44 11.25
C PRO A 307 1.20 18.61 9.97
N GLU A 308 0.43 19.11 8.99
CA GLU A 308 0.23 18.43 7.71
C GLU A 308 1.54 18.35 6.92
N PHE A 309 2.34 19.43 6.93
CA PHE A 309 3.69 19.41 6.35
C PHE A 309 4.59 18.37 7.02
N LEU A 310 4.65 18.32 8.35
CA LEU A 310 5.48 17.31 9.05
C LEU A 310 5.10 15.89 8.63
N ARG A 311 3.79 15.59 8.56
CA ARG A 311 3.31 14.24 8.26
C ARG A 311 3.69 13.76 6.87
N ILE A 312 3.72 14.65 5.88
CA ILE A 312 3.95 14.28 4.48
C ILE A 312 5.43 14.31 4.07
N VAL A 313 6.29 14.97 4.83
CA VAL A 313 7.72 15.13 4.52
C VAL A 313 8.43 13.82 4.13
N PRO A 314 8.24 12.68 4.83
CA PRO A 314 8.87 11.42 4.43
C PRO A 314 8.47 10.99 3.01
N SER A 315 7.17 11.03 2.68
CA SER A 315 6.67 10.68 1.34
C SER A 315 7.09 11.67 0.25
N VAL A 316 7.29 12.95 0.61
CA VAL A 316 7.83 13.94 -0.34
C VAL A 316 9.31 13.66 -0.63
N LEU A 317 10.10 13.27 0.38
CA LEU A 317 11.52 12.92 0.19
C LEU A 317 11.75 11.67 -0.64
N GLU A 318 10.75 10.79 -0.77
CA GLU A 318 10.80 9.65 -1.70
C GLU A 318 10.78 10.11 -3.17
N ARG A 319 10.24 11.30 -3.46
CA ARG A 319 10.00 11.81 -4.82
C ARG A 319 10.94 12.94 -5.23
N VAL A 320 11.41 13.73 -4.27
CA VAL A 320 12.23 14.92 -4.52
C VAL A 320 13.36 15.03 -3.49
N THR A 321 14.46 15.67 -3.87
CA THR A 321 15.57 15.99 -2.97
C THR A 321 15.17 17.02 -1.91
N PHE A 322 15.93 17.11 -0.82
CA PHE A 322 15.66 18.08 0.25
C PHE A 322 15.66 19.54 -0.25
N GLU A 323 16.57 19.92 -1.16
CA GLU A 323 16.60 21.27 -1.74
C GLU A 323 15.40 21.55 -2.67
N GLN A 324 14.93 20.54 -3.41
CA GLN A 324 13.68 20.65 -4.19
C GLN A 324 12.46 20.78 -3.27
N MET A 325 12.42 20.05 -2.15
CA MET A 325 11.36 20.21 -1.15
C MET A 325 11.35 21.64 -0.55
N VAL A 326 12.50 22.27 -0.33
CA VAL A 326 12.55 23.67 0.12
C VAL A 326 11.82 24.59 -0.88
N GLN A 327 11.96 24.34 -2.18
CA GLN A 327 11.20 25.08 -3.20
C GLN A 327 9.70 24.79 -3.10
N TRP A 328 9.31 23.53 -2.99
CA TRP A 328 7.92 23.11 -2.81
C TRP A 328 7.28 23.72 -1.55
N GLN A 329 8.01 23.75 -0.43
CA GLN A 329 7.58 24.36 0.83
C GLN A 329 7.40 25.88 0.71
N SER A 330 8.31 26.56 0.00
CA SER A 330 8.21 27.99 -0.22
C SER A 330 6.94 28.39 -0.99
N GLU A 331 6.49 27.55 -1.93
CA GLU A 331 5.25 27.76 -2.65
C GLU A 331 4.02 27.43 -1.78
N GLY A 332 4.10 26.41 -0.93
CA GLY A 332 3.08 26.14 0.09
C GLY A 332 2.89 27.31 1.06
N ILE A 333 3.98 27.98 1.47
CA ILE A 333 3.92 29.22 2.27
C ILE A 333 3.28 30.38 1.47
N ARG A 334 3.45 30.43 0.15
CA ARG A 334 2.73 31.42 -0.68
C ARG A 334 1.25 31.11 -0.75
N ALA A 335 0.86 29.84 -0.88
CA ALA A 335 -0.53 29.41 -0.82
C ALA A 335 -1.18 29.76 0.54
N ALA A 336 -0.40 29.69 1.63
CA ALA A 336 -0.83 30.12 2.96
C ALA A 336 -1.16 31.62 3.06
N ARG A 337 -0.68 32.46 2.13
CA ARG A 337 -1.09 33.87 2.07
C ARG A 337 -2.50 34.05 1.51
N ASP A 338 -2.97 33.09 0.71
CA ASP A 338 -4.31 33.13 0.12
C ASP A 338 -5.37 32.67 1.13
N SER A 339 -5.15 31.53 1.79
CA SER A 339 -5.95 31.06 2.94
C SER A 339 -5.26 29.92 3.69
N ASP A 340 -5.65 29.71 4.95
CA ASP A 340 -5.21 28.54 5.73
C ASP A 340 -5.66 27.20 5.09
N GLU A 341 -6.88 27.14 4.55
CA GLU A 341 -7.40 25.95 3.85
C GLU A 341 -6.56 25.60 2.62
N ALA A 342 -6.14 26.60 1.85
CA ALA A 342 -5.28 26.39 0.68
C ALA A 342 -3.91 25.81 1.07
N ALA A 343 -3.33 26.25 2.19
CA ALA A 343 -2.08 25.69 2.70
C ALA A 343 -2.26 24.26 3.20
N ILE A 344 -3.34 23.97 3.92
CA ILE A 344 -3.67 22.63 4.41
C ILE A 344 -3.79 21.66 3.22
N SER A 345 -4.62 21.98 2.23
CA SER A 345 -4.77 21.13 1.04
C SER A 345 -3.48 21.01 0.22
N TYR A 346 -2.62 22.02 0.23
CA TYR A 346 -1.31 21.96 -0.42
C TYR A 346 -0.39 20.94 0.26
N PHE A 347 -0.25 21.02 1.59
CA PHE A 347 0.62 20.12 2.35
C PHE A 347 0.00 18.74 2.59
N LYS A 348 -1.30 18.55 2.36
CA LYS A 348 -1.95 17.23 2.28
C LYS A 348 -1.81 16.52 0.92
N LEU A 349 -1.20 17.17 -0.07
CA LEU A 349 -1.17 16.72 -1.48
C LEU A 349 -2.57 16.59 -2.12
N GLU A 350 -3.59 17.27 -1.60
CA GLU A 350 -4.94 17.32 -2.18
C GLU A 350 -5.04 18.41 -3.26
N SER A 351 -4.12 19.37 -3.26
CA SER A 351 -4.08 20.45 -4.24
C SER A 351 -3.37 20.02 -5.53
N ALA A 352 -4.03 20.22 -6.67
CA ALA A 352 -3.43 20.03 -8.00
C ALA A 352 -2.11 20.81 -8.16
N ARG A 353 -2.04 22.04 -7.62
CA ARG A 353 -0.82 22.86 -7.66
C ARG A 353 0.34 22.22 -6.89
N SER A 354 0.06 21.50 -5.81
CA SER A 354 1.07 20.79 -5.01
C SER A 354 1.61 19.58 -5.76
N GLN A 355 0.70 18.80 -6.37
CA GLN A 355 1.04 17.65 -7.18
C GLN A 355 1.82 18.06 -8.44
N GLU A 356 1.34 19.04 -9.21
CA GLU A 356 2.03 19.58 -10.38
C GLU A 356 3.43 20.09 -10.05
N MET A 357 3.59 20.76 -8.90
CA MET A 357 4.90 21.23 -8.47
C MET A 357 5.82 20.05 -8.13
N LEU A 358 5.35 19.06 -7.36
CA LEU A 358 6.15 17.87 -7.09
C LEU A 358 6.48 17.10 -8.37
N ASP A 359 5.55 16.97 -9.31
CA ASP A 359 5.79 16.34 -10.61
C ASP A 359 6.78 17.15 -11.45
N SER A 360 6.77 18.47 -11.35
CA SER A 360 7.74 19.32 -12.06
C SER A 360 9.14 19.22 -11.45
N LEU A 361 9.21 19.00 -10.13
CA LEU A 361 10.45 18.88 -9.37
C LEU A 361 10.99 17.45 -9.33
N SER A 362 10.13 16.44 -9.51
CA SER A 362 10.55 15.03 -9.51
C SER A 362 11.35 14.73 -10.77
N SER A 363 12.44 13.99 -10.61
CA SER A 363 13.23 13.47 -11.73
C SER A 363 12.62 12.21 -12.34
N SER A 364 11.65 11.60 -11.66
CA SER A 364 11.04 10.33 -12.03
C SER A 364 10.23 10.38 -13.32
N ILE A 365 10.24 9.26 -14.06
CA ILE A 365 9.44 9.03 -15.27
C ILE A 365 8.70 7.70 -15.15
N GLU A 366 7.39 7.74 -15.41
CA GLU A 366 6.54 6.55 -15.48
C GLU A 366 6.45 6.03 -16.91
N LEU A 367 6.53 4.71 -17.08
CA LEU A 367 6.44 4.04 -18.38
C LEU A 367 5.12 4.37 -19.07
N SER A 368 4.01 4.42 -18.35
CA SER A 368 2.67 4.76 -18.88
C SER A 368 2.66 6.06 -19.69
N ARG A 369 3.48 7.04 -19.30
CA ARG A 369 3.57 8.36 -19.93
C ARG A 369 4.44 8.37 -21.19
N VAL A 370 5.41 7.46 -21.27
CA VAL A 370 6.38 7.39 -22.39
C VAL A 370 6.17 6.18 -23.29
N ARG A 371 5.26 5.26 -22.94
CA ARG A 371 5.02 3.98 -23.63
C ARG A 371 4.83 4.17 -25.13
N GLU A 372 3.95 5.06 -25.57
CA GLU A 372 3.69 5.28 -27.00
C GLU A 372 4.94 5.74 -27.76
N ILE A 373 5.74 6.62 -27.14
CA ILE A 373 6.97 7.14 -27.75
C ILE A 373 8.02 6.04 -27.86
N ILE A 374 8.20 5.25 -26.81
CA ILE A 374 9.15 4.13 -26.80
C ILE A 374 8.68 3.02 -27.76
N LEU A 375 7.36 2.77 -27.87
CA LEU A 375 6.79 1.80 -28.79
C LEU A 375 7.15 2.13 -30.24
N MET A 376 6.87 3.38 -30.66
CA MET A 376 7.26 3.87 -31.98
C MET A 376 8.77 3.80 -32.19
N TYR A 377 9.56 4.11 -31.16
CA TYR A 377 11.02 4.01 -31.21
C TYR A 377 11.49 2.58 -31.46
N CYS A 378 10.98 1.59 -30.71
CA CYS A 378 11.32 0.18 -30.87
C CYS A 378 10.91 -0.37 -32.24
N MET A 379 9.69 -0.08 -32.69
CA MET A 379 9.22 -0.51 -34.01
C MET A 379 10.02 0.11 -35.15
N ALA A 380 10.48 1.36 -34.99
CA ALA A 380 11.30 2.03 -36.00
C ALA A 380 12.71 1.42 -36.13
N LEU A 381 13.26 0.88 -35.04
CA LEU A 381 14.53 0.16 -35.03
C LEU A 381 14.38 -1.24 -35.64
N THR A 382 13.44 -2.05 -35.16
CA THR A 382 13.30 -3.45 -35.61
C THR A 382 12.65 -3.61 -36.97
N GLY A 383 11.83 -2.64 -37.40
CA GLY A 383 10.94 -2.83 -38.54
C GLY A 383 9.97 -3.99 -38.32
N ARG A 384 9.56 -4.28 -37.08
CA ARG A 384 8.56 -5.32 -36.75
C ARG A 384 7.53 -4.77 -35.77
N SER A 385 6.34 -5.36 -35.73
CA SER A 385 5.35 -5.08 -34.70
C SER A 385 5.83 -5.64 -33.36
N ILE A 386 6.00 -4.77 -32.37
CA ILE A 386 6.44 -5.10 -31.00
C ILE A 386 5.46 -4.45 -30.04
N ASP A 387 5.15 -5.10 -28.91
CA ASP A 387 4.42 -4.49 -27.78
C ASP A 387 5.37 -4.16 -26.63
N ILE A 388 4.96 -3.22 -25.77
CA ILE A 388 5.69 -2.83 -24.56
C ILE A 388 4.77 -2.97 -23.35
N GLN A 389 5.21 -3.74 -22.36
CA GLN A 389 4.48 -3.97 -21.12
C GLN A 389 5.34 -3.66 -19.89
N ALA A 390 4.69 -3.48 -18.74
CA ALA A 390 5.40 -3.28 -17.48
C ALA A 390 5.85 -4.64 -16.93
N ALA A 391 7.12 -4.75 -16.53
CA ALA A 391 7.70 -5.96 -15.96
C ALA A 391 6.96 -6.44 -14.70
N GLN A 392 6.31 -5.52 -13.96
CA GLN A 392 5.45 -5.85 -12.83
C GLN A 392 4.30 -6.80 -13.19
N GLN A 393 3.80 -6.77 -14.44
CA GLN A 393 2.73 -7.68 -14.87
C GLN A 393 3.18 -9.14 -14.91
N LEU A 394 4.48 -9.40 -15.08
CA LEU A 394 5.05 -10.76 -14.97
C LEU A 394 5.14 -11.19 -13.50
N ALA A 395 5.51 -10.26 -12.60
CA ALA A 395 5.53 -10.50 -11.17
C ALA A 395 4.12 -10.76 -10.60
N ASP A 396 3.11 -9.98 -11.02
CA ASP A 396 1.72 -10.12 -10.57
C ASP A 396 1.08 -11.45 -11.02
N LYS A 397 1.56 -12.02 -12.13
CA LYS A 397 1.15 -13.35 -12.61
C LYS A 397 1.82 -14.50 -11.83
N ASN A 398 2.59 -14.20 -10.78
CA ASN A 398 3.36 -15.17 -9.98
C ASN A 398 4.14 -16.15 -10.86
N ILE A 399 4.72 -15.62 -11.94
CA ILE A 399 5.65 -16.36 -12.78
C ILE A 399 6.95 -16.46 -11.97
N GLY A 400 7.11 -17.57 -11.25
CA GLY A 400 7.96 -17.75 -10.06
C GLY A 400 9.49 -17.69 -10.26
N TRP A 401 9.97 -17.08 -11.34
CA TRP A 401 11.38 -16.88 -11.63
C TRP A 401 11.77 -15.43 -11.89
N PHE A 402 10.81 -14.49 -11.87
CA PHE A 402 11.08 -13.07 -12.13
C PHE A 402 11.14 -12.28 -10.81
N GLN A 403 12.32 -11.79 -10.43
CA GLN A 403 12.57 -11.12 -9.13
C GLN A 403 12.18 -9.63 -9.11
N GLY A 404 11.53 -9.13 -10.17
CA GLY A 404 10.94 -7.80 -10.18
C GLY A 404 11.83 -6.73 -10.82
N GLU A 405 11.17 -5.81 -11.52
CA GLU A 405 11.67 -4.57 -12.16
C GLU A 405 12.71 -4.66 -13.30
N LEU A 406 13.45 -5.77 -13.47
CA LEU A 406 14.45 -5.86 -14.55
C LEU A 406 13.81 -5.97 -15.96
N PRO A 407 14.43 -5.38 -17.00
CA PRO A 407 13.90 -5.47 -18.35
C PRO A 407 14.11 -6.87 -18.94
N THR A 408 13.18 -7.31 -19.78
CA THR A 408 13.31 -8.57 -20.53
C THR A 408 12.50 -8.53 -21.83
N THR A 409 12.75 -9.47 -22.75
CA THR A 409 12.11 -9.49 -24.07
C THR A 409 11.77 -10.90 -24.52
N GLU A 410 10.55 -11.06 -25.06
CA GLU A 410 10.03 -12.30 -25.63
C GLU A 410 10.05 -12.27 -27.17
N GLY A 411 10.79 -11.36 -27.78
CA GLY A 411 10.88 -11.23 -29.24
C GLY A 411 9.69 -10.53 -29.91
N THR A 412 8.49 -10.59 -29.32
CA THR A 412 7.31 -9.83 -29.73
C THR A 412 6.89 -8.76 -28.71
N THR A 413 7.22 -8.96 -27.43
CA THR A 413 6.89 -8.04 -26.33
C THR A 413 8.15 -7.72 -25.52
N ILE A 414 8.34 -6.44 -25.22
CA ILE A 414 9.42 -5.95 -24.34
C ILE A 414 8.82 -5.54 -23.01
N TYR A 415 9.34 -6.09 -21.92
CA TYR A 415 8.96 -5.77 -20.56
C TYR A 415 9.98 -4.83 -19.95
N MET A 416 9.50 -3.75 -19.30
CA MET A 416 10.35 -2.72 -18.71
C MET A 416 9.87 -2.29 -17.33
N PRO A 417 10.75 -1.70 -16.50
CA PRO A 417 10.33 -1.10 -15.23
C PRO A 417 9.19 -0.09 -15.40
N SER A 418 8.23 -0.12 -14.48
CA SER A 418 7.05 0.75 -14.52
C SER A 418 7.39 2.22 -14.21
N VAL A 419 8.44 2.44 -13.42
CA VAL A 419 8.92 3.77 -13.00
C VAL A 419 10.45 3.77 -12.99
N ILE A 420 11.07 4.85 -13.48
CA ILE A 420 12.52 5.06 -13.43
C ILE A 420 12.82 6.37 -12.69
N ASN A 421 13.65 6.29 -11.66
CA ASN A 421 14.13 7.45 -10.87
C ASN A 421 15.61 7.28 -10.45
N ARG A 422 16.48 6.94 -11.41
CA ARG A 422 17.91 6.66 -11.14
C ARG A 422 18.77 7.92 -11.16
N TYR A 423 18.46 8.83 -12.07
CA TYR A 423 19.23 10.04 -12.33
C TYR A 423 18.53 11.29 -11.82
N THR A 424 19.29 12.37 -11.66
CA THR A 424 18.79 13.64 -11.11
C THR A 424 17.93 14.44 -12.07
N THR A 425 17.97 14.14 -13.36
CA THR A 425 17.21 14.84 -14.39
C THR A 425 16.25 13.89 -15.12
N LYS A 426 15.12 14.44 -15.56
CA LYS A 426 14.16 13.69 -16.39
C LYS A 426 14.77 13.24 -17.71
N ASP A 427 15.61 14.07 -18.32
CA ASP A 427 16.21 13.75 -19.62
C ASP A 427 17.15 12.53 -19.53
N GLU A 428 17.91 12.39 -18.43
CA GLU A 428 18.75 11.22 -18.18
C GLU A 428 17.90 9.97 -17.86
N ASN A 429 16.84 10.11 -17.05
CA ASN A 429 15.91 9.00 -16.77
C ASN A 429 15.15 8.55 -18.05
N PHE A 430 14.81 9.48 -18.94
CA PHE A 430 14.25 9.15 -20.26
C PHE A 430 15.30 8.51 -21.17
N GLY A 431 16.54 8.99 -21.08
CA GLY A 431 17.70 8.39 -21.71
C GLY A 431 17.87 6.92 -21.32
N PHE A 432 17.70 6.60 -20.03
CA PHE A 432 17.77 5.23 -19.52
C PHE A 432 16.69 4.32 -20.11
N PHE A 433 15.44 4.79 -20.24
CA PHE A 433 14.39 4.04 -20.96
C PHE A 433 14.80 3.70 -22.39
N LYS A 434 15.41 4.67 -23.11
CA LYS A 434 15.90 4.41 -24.47
C LYS A 434 17.02 3.38 -24.49
N VAL A 435 17.98 3.45 -23.56
CA VAL A 435 19.10 2.48 -23.48
C VAL A 435 18.58 1.07 -23.26
N ILE A 436 17.69 0.87 -22.29
CA ILE A 436 17.01 -0.42 -22.06
C ILE A 436 16.33 -0.89 -23.34
N SER A 437 15.49 -0.02 -23.91
CA SER A 437 14.69 -0.36 -25.11
C SER A 437 15.57 -0.77 -26.28
N THR A 438 16.66 -0.03 -26.53
CA THR A 438 17.61 -0.34 -27.61
C THR A 438 18.35 -1.64 -27.36
N HIS A 439 18.78 -1.93 -26.13
CA HIS A 439 19.44 -3.19 -25.81
C HIS A 439 18.50 -4.39 -26.02
N GLN A 440 17.29 -4.32 -25.47
CA GLN A 440 16.27 -5.38 -25.62
C GLN A 440 15.85 -5.57 -27.08
N VAL A 441 15.69 -4.48 -27.83
CA VAL A 441 15.45 -4.52 -29.28
C VAL A 441 16.64 -5.12 -30.03
N GLY A 442 17.87 -4.84 -29.59
CA GLY A 442 19.09 -5.36 -30.19
C GLY A 442 19.11 -6.88 -30.24
N HIS A 443 18.56 -7.57 -29.23
CA HIS A 443 18.42 -9.03 -29.28
C HIS A 443 17.54 -9.53 -30.43
N ILE A 444 16.53 -8.75 -30.82
CA ILE A 444 15.61 -9.08 -31.91
C ILE A 444 16.23 -8.70 -33.25
N GLU A 445 16.76 -7.48 -33.34
CA GLU A 445 17.30 -6.91 -34.58
C GLU A 445 18.58 -7.65 -35.03
N PHE A 446 19.46 -8.00 -34.09
CA PHE A 446 20.75 -8.64 -34.37
C PHE A 446 20.72 -10.16 -34.24
N GLY A 447 19.52 -10.77 -34.25
CA GLY A 447 19.35 -12.22 -34.45
C GLY A 447 19.64 -13.12 -33.25
N SER A 448 19.59 -12.62 -32.01
CA SER A 448 19.82 -13.46 -30.81
C SER A 448 18.82 -14.61 -30.69
N PHE A 449 17.58 -14.40 -31.15
CA PHE A 449 16.51 -15.41 -31.13
C PHE A 449 16.56 -16.39 -32.32
N THR A 450 17.43 -16.17 -33.30
CA THR A 450 17.53 -16.98 -34.53
C THR A 450 18.72 -17.93 -34.51
N PHE A 451 19.27 -18.25 -33.33
CA PHE A 451 20.38 -19.19 -33.17
C PHE A 451 20.03 -20.55 -33.77
N ASP A 452 20.91 -21.02 -34.66
CA ASP A 452 20.81 -22.33 -35.29
C ASP A 452 22.13 -23.11 -35.06
N PHE A 453 22.03 -24.29 -34.43
CA PHE A 453 23.20 -25.10 -34.09
C PHE A 453 24.02 -25.54 -35.31
N ALA A 454 23.42 -25.64 -36.49
CA ALA A 454 24.04 -26.11 -37.73
C ALA A 454 24.66 -24.97 -38.57
N VAL A 455 24.34 -23.71 -38.27
CA VAL A 455 24.92 -22.56 -38.96
C VAL A 455 26.36 -22.35 -38.48
N PRO A 456 27.36 -22.31 -39.38
CA PRO A 456 28.76 -22.15 -38.99
C PRO A 456 29.03 -20.75 -38.46
N SER A 457 30.02 -20.68 -37.57
CA SER A 457 30.57 -19.43 -37.02
C SER A 457 31.32 -18.64 -38.10
N ASN A 458 31.33 -17.31 -37.98
CA ASN A 458 32.03 -16.42 -38.92
C ASN A 458 33.46 -16.12 -38.46
N LEU A 459 33.69 -16.08 -37.14
CA LEU A 459 34.91 -15.59 -36.50
C LEU A 459 35.73 -16.69 -35.81
N PHE A 460 35.14 -17.88 -35.60
CA PHE A 460 35.79 -19.00 -34.92
C PHE A 460 35.67 -20.30 -35.72
N ASP A 461 36.61 -21.23 -35.52
CA ASP A 461 36.43 -22.60 -36.00
C ASP A 461 35.32 -23.31 -35.20
N ASP A 462 34.43 -24.01 -35.90
CA ASP A 462 33.24 -24.64 -35.31
C ASP A 462 33.59 -25.85 -34.41
N LEU A 463 33.52 -25.65 -33.09
CA LEU A 463 33.68 -26.72 -32.10
C LEU A 463 32.33 -27.39 -31.79
N ARG A 464 31.19 -26.68 -31.94
CA ARG A 464 29.83 -27.21 -31.68
C ARG A 464 29.60 -28.62 -32.23
N PRO A 465 29.91 -28.96 -33.51
CA PRO A 465 29.66 -30.29 -34.06
C PRO A 465 30.59 -31.39 -33.53
N ARG A 466 31.71 -31.02 -32.89
CA ARG A 466 32.73 -31.93 -32.37
C ARG A 466 32.51 -32.28 -30.90
N LEU A 467 31.61 -31.59 -30.20
CA LEU A 467 31.31 -31.83 -28.78
C LEU A 467 30.61 -33.19 -28.56
N PRO A 468 30.87 -33.88 -27.43
CA PRO A 468 30.11 -35.05 -27.01
C PRO A 468 28.61 -34.74 -26.93
N GLY A 469 27.74 -35.60 -27.50
CA GLY A 469 26.29 -35.36 -27.57
C GLY A 469 25.81 -34.56 -28.80
N ALA A 470 26.69 -33.81 -29.49
CA ALA A 470 26.30 -33.00 -30.65
C ALA A 470 25.74 -33.81 -31.83
N ARG A 471 26.23 -35.04 -32.04
CA ARG A 471 25.69 -35.95 -33.08
C ARG A 471 24.28 -36.44 -32.75
N GLU A 472 23.98 -36.69 -31.48
CA GLU A 472 22.65 -37.13 -31.04
C GLU A 472 21.65 -35.99 -31.19
N LEU A 473 22.08 -34.76 -30.90
CA LEU A 473 21.34 -33.51 -31.09
C LEU A 473 21.01 -33.25 -32.57
N GLN A 474 21.98 -33.42 -33.48
CA GLN A 474 21.76 -33.31 -34.92
C GLN A 474 20.81 -34.40 -35.48
N VAL A 475 20.87 -35.62 -34.94
CA VAL A 475 19.95 -36.71 -35.32
C VAL A 475 18.54 -36.44 -34.81
N ALA A 476 18.38 -35.94 -33.58
CA ALA A 476 17.09 -35.54 -33.02
C ALA A 476 16.44 -34.44 -33.86
N ARG A 477 17.20 -33.38 -34.19
CA ARG A 477 16.72 -32.30 -35.06
C ARG A 477 16.34 -32.77 -36.47
N ALA A 478 17.14 -33.65 -37.09
CA ALA A 478 16.80 -34.21 -38.39
C ALA A 478 15.52 -35.07 -38.37
N ALA A 479 15.19 -35.67 -37.22
CA ALA A 479 13.92 -36.35 -37.00
C ALA A 479 12.75 -35.37 -36.87
N ASP A 480 12.93 -34.26 -36.12
CA ASP A 480 11.92 -33.21 -35.95
C ASP A 480 11.62 -32.50 -37.29
N GLU A 481 12.64 -32.08 -38.04
CA GLU A 481 12.47 -31.46 -39.37
C GLU A 481 11.80 -32.42 -40.37
N ALA A 482 12.01 -33.73 -40.24
CA ALA A 482 11.35 -34.74 -41.06
C ALA A 482 9.89 -34.97 -40.63
N ALA A 483 9.55 -34.75 -39.37
CA ALA A 483 8.18 -34.76 -38.85
C ALA A 483 7.41 -33.52 -39.33
N GLU A 484 8.01 -32.32 -39.24
CA GLU A 484 7.42 -31.07 -39.75
C GLU A 484 7.19 -31.09 -41.27
N LYS A 485 8.14 -31.61 -42.05
CA LYS A 485 7.98 -31.76 -43.52
C LYS A 485 6.91 -32.77 -43.91
N LYS A 486 6.56 -33.74 -43.06
CA LYS A 486 5.43 -34.67 -43.30
C LYS A 486 4.07 -34.01 -43.10
N VAL A 487 3.99 -32.97 -42.26
CA VAL A 487 2.75 -32.20 -42.01
C VAL A 487 2.47 -31.20 -43.14
N GLN A 488 3.49 -30.77 -43.90
CA GLN A 488 3.37 -29.71 -44.92
C GLN A 488 3.15 -30.17 -46.38
N LEU A 489 2.87 -31.44 -46.68
CA LEU A 489 2.52 -31.86 -48.05
C LEU A 489 1.04 -31.59 -48.35
N PRO A 490 0.67 -30.67 -49.28
CA PRO A 490 -0.72 -30.41 -49.59
C PRO A 490 -1.27 -31.42 -50.61
N GLU A 491 -2.42 -32.05 -50.30
CA GLU A 491 -3.19 -32.76 -51.30
C GLU A 491 -3.64 -31.80 -52.42
N SER A 492 -3.27 -32.13 -53.65
CA SER A 492 -3.65 -31.37 -54.84
C SER A 492 -5.17 -31.44 -55.07
N VAL A 493 -5.89 -30.37 -54.75
CA VAL A 493 -7.30 -30.20 -55.10
C VAL A 493 -7.39 -29.80 -56.58
N THR A 494 -7.85 -30.74 -57.42
CA THR A 494 -8.24 -30.46 -58.81
C THR A 494 -9.74 -30.11 -58.86
N PHE A 495 -10.07 -29.00 -59.51
CA PHE A 495 -11.45 -28.56 -59.73
C PHE A 495 -11.99 -29.03 -61.09
N GLY A 496 -13.11 -29.77 -61.10
CA GLY A 496 -14.15 -29.64 -62.13
C GLY A 496 -14.53 -30.86 -62.99
N HIS A 497 -15.77 -31.34 -62.74
CA HIS A 497 -16.82 -31.80 -63.68
C HIS A 497 -16.97 -33.28 -64.13
N GLU A 498 -18.18 -33.77 -63.81
CA GLU A 498 -19.07 -34.73 -64.50
C GLU A 498 -18.58 -36.16 -64.85
N THR A 499 -19.19 -37.19 -64.24
CA THR A 499 -20.24 -38.07 -64.85
C THR A 499 -20.44 -39.38 -64.07
N HIS A 500 -21.60 -39.98 -64.32
CA HIS A 500 -22.27 -41.14 -63.71
C HIS A 500 -21.52 -42.50 -63.59
N ALA A 501 -22.00 -43.28 -62.60
CA ALA A 501 -22.31 -44.72 -62.60
C ALA A 501 -21.24 -45.77 -62.18
N ASP A 502 -21.46 -46.36 -60.99
CA ASP A 502 -21.73 -47.80 -60.70
C ASP A 502 -20.66 -48.89 -61.02
N PRO A 503 -20.75 -50.10 -60.42
CA PRO A 503 -19.78 -50.62 -59.45
C PRO A 503 -19.12 -51.96 -59.87
N GLU A 504 -18.45 -52.64 -58.92
CA GLU A 504 -17.97 -54.05 -58.91
C GLU A 504 -16.50 -54.32 -59.27
N SER A 505 -15.75 -54.87 -58.29
CA SER A 505 -15.14 -56.22 -58.32
C SER A 505 -14.09 -56.31 -57.18
N MET A 506 -14.37 -57.05 -56.10
CA MET A 506 -13.93 -58.44 -55.89
C MET A 506 -12.40 -58.55 -55.69
N SER A 507 -11.99 -58.66 -54.43
CA SER A 507 -11.61 -59.93 -53.75
C SER A 507 -10.13 -60.23 -53.96
N GLY A 508 -9.30 -60.13 -52.92
CA GLY A 508 -9.09 -61.21 -51.95
C GLY A 508 -7.61 -61.62 -52.08
N ASP A 509 -6.92 -62.20 -51.11
CA ASP A 509 -7.27 -62.77 -49.83
C ASP A 509 -5.93 -63.16 -49.16
N HIS A 510 -6.02 -63.57 -47.89
CA HIS A 510 -5.06 -64.27 -47.04
C HIS A 510 -4.36 -63.39 -45.99
N SER A 511 -4.93 -63.17 -44.80
CA SER A 511 -5.20 -64.12 -43.67
C SER A 511 -3.90 -64.72 -43.09
N ALA A 512 -3.35 -64.12 -42.02
CA ALA A 512 -3.55 -64.48 -40.60
C ALA A 512 -2.42 -65.42 -40.07
N PRO A 513 -2.24 -65.65 -38.75
CA PRO A 513 -2.76 -64.98 -37.55
C PRO A 513 -1.69 -64.68 -36.46
N ALA A 514 -2.19 -64.08 -35.38
CA ALA A 514 -1.55 -63.66 -34.13
C ALA A 514 -0.81 -64.74 -33.30
N ALA A 515 0.19 -64.31 -32.52
CA ALA A 515 0.23 -64.40 -31.04
C ALA A 515 1.54 -63.85 -30.43
N GLN A 516 1.38 -63.00 -29.40
CA GLN A 516 2.21 -62.81 -28.20
C GLN A 516 3.74 -62.59 -28.32
N ALA A 517 4.20 -61.43 -27.86
CA ALA A 517 5.49 -61.31 -27.17
C ALA A 517 5.39 -60.24 -26.07
N GLU A 518 5.83 -60.64 -24.89
CA GLU A 518 5.88 -59.89 -23.64
C GLU A 518 6.96 -58.80 -23.67
N SER A 519 6.72 -57.79 -22.85
CA SER A 519 7.58 -56.68 -22.47
C SER A 519 8.91 -57.09 -21.82
N SER A 520 10.02 -56.48 -22.25
CA SER A 520 11.02 -55.85 -21.37
C SER A 520 12.16 -55.24 -22.19
N SER A 521 12.32 -53.91 -22.14
CA SER A 521 13.56 -53.23 -21.73
C SER A 521 13.56 -51.77 -22.21
N SER A 522 13.40 -50.87 -21.24
CA SER A 522 14.10 -49.57 -21.11
C SER A 522 14.63 -48.91 -22.39
N GLU A 523 13.95 -47.86 -22.83
CA GLU A 523 14.60 -46.64 -23.31
C GLU A 523 13.61 -45.49 -23.07
N SER A 524 14.03 -44.58 -22.20
CA SER A 524 13.36 -43.31 -21.89
C SER A 524 13.19 -42.51 -23.18
N GLN A 525 11.97 -42.41 -23.69
CA GLN A 525 11.62 -41.43 -24.71
C GLN A 525 11.71 -40.04 -24.08
N LYS A 526 12.78 -39.29 -24.38
CA LYS A 526 12.87 -37.86 -24.05
C LYS A 526 11.85 -37.08 -24.91
N PRO A 527 11.10 -36.11 -24.36
CA PRO A 527 10.00 -35.44 -25.04
C PRO A 527 10.45 -34.44 -26.14
N GLU A 528 9.57 -34.27 -27.13
CA GLU A 528 9.69 -33.58 -28.43
C GLU A 528 9.82 -32.03 -28.41
N PHE A 529 10.18 -31.36 -27.30
CA PHE A 529 10.00 -29.89 -27.19
C PHE A 529 11.22 -29.13 -26.62
N LEU A 530 12.38 -29.25 -27.26
CA LEU A 530 13.58 -28.51 -26.87
C LEU A 530 14.08 -27.60 -28.00
N THR A 531 14.30 -26.32 -27.69
CA THR A 531 14.88 -25.31 -28.60
C THR A 531 16.34 -25.63 -28.91
N ASP A 532 16.87 -25.24 -30.08
CA ASP A 532 18.28 -25.49 -30.41
C ASP A 532 19.26 -24.83 -29.41
N MET A 533 18.88 -23.71 -28.79
CA MET A 533 19.65 -23.06 -27.73
C MET A 533 19.63 -23.86 -26.43
N SER A 534 18.47 -24.39 -26.01
CA SER A 534 18.39 -25.24 -24.81
C SER A 534 19.18 -26.54 -24.99
N ARG A 535 19.12 -27.12 -26.19
CA ARG A 535 19.91 -28.30 -26.55
C ARG A 535 21.41 -28.00 -26.55
N PHE A 536 21.82 -26.79 -26.96
CA PHE A 536 23.20 -26.35 -26.87
C PHE A 536 23.68 -26.28 -25.42
N PHE A 537 22.89 -25.70 -24.51
CA PHE A 537 23.25 -25.63 -23.08
C PHE A 537 23.27 -26.99 -22.38
N ASP A 538 22.51 -27.98 -22.86
CA ASP A 538 22.56 -29.37 -22.37
C ASP A 538 23.89 -30.08 -22.68
N LEU A 539 24.75 -29.52 -23.54
CA LEU A 539 26.08 -30.07 -23.83
C LEU A 539 27.11 -29.79 -22.73
N PHE A 540 26.80 -28.89 -21.79
CA PHE A 540 27.72 -28.44 -20.74
C PHE A 540 27.46 -29.18 -19.42
N HIS A 541 28.54 -29.53 -18.70
CA HIS A 541 28.44 -30.19 -17.39
C HIS A 541 27.82 -29.28 -16.32
N GLU A 542 28.21 -28.01 -16.29
CA GLU A 542 27.65 -26.97 -15.41
C GLU A 542 26.84 -25.96 -16.26
N ARG A 543 25.54 -26.24 -16.45
CA ARG A 543 24.64 -25.43 -17.31
C ARG A 543 24.57 -23.96 -16.90
N ARG A 544 24.57 -23.68 -15.59
CA ARG A 544 24.48 -22.33 -15.01
C ARG A 544 25.66 -21.45 -15.46
N LEU A 545 26.89 -21.94 -15.31
CA LEU A 545 28.10 -21.24 -15.75
C LEU A 545 28.11 -20.98 -17.26
N ALA A 546 27.66 -21.95 -18.07
CA ALA A 546 27.58 -21.80 -19.52
C ALA A 546 26.58 -20.70 -19.93
N LEU A 547 25.43 -20.61 -19.25
CA LEU A 547 24.42 -19.58 -19.48
C LEU A 547 24.94 -18.18 -19.12
N ASP A 548 25.60 -18.02 -17.96
CA ASP A 548 26.14 -16.74 -17.51
C ASP A 548 27.22 -16.23 -18.47
N VAL A 549 28.14 -17.11 -18.87
CA VAL A 549 29.20 -16.82 -19.85
C VAL A 549 28.62 -16.41 -21.20
N PHE A 550 27.63 -17.16 -21.71
CA PHE A 550 26.96 -16.83 -22.96
C PHE A 550 26.26 -15.48 -22.88
N THR A 551 25.54 -15.20 -21.78
CA THR A 551 24.81 -13.94 -21.57
C THR A 551 25.74 -12.73 -21.62
N VAL A 552 26.92 -12.82 -21.01
CA VAL A 552 27.93 -11.74 -21.06
C VAL A 552 28.46 -11.54 -22.48
N LEU A 553 28.78 -12.61 -23.20
CA LEU A 553 29.31 -12.54 -24.57
C LEU A 553 28.26 -12.02 -25.56
N GLU A 554 27.02 -12.50 -25.44
CA GLU A 554 25.91 -12.06 -26.28
C GLU A 554 25.54 -10.60 -26.02
N SER A 555 25.51 -10.18 -24.76
CA SER A 555 25.32 -8.77 -24.42
C SER A 555 26.43 -7.88 -24.98
N SER A 556 27.68 -8.37 -24.97
CA SER A 556 28.82 -7.65 -25.54
C SER A 556 28.69 -7.49 -27.06
N ARG A 557 28.22 -8.54 -27.74
CA ARG A 557 27.91 -8.51 -29.17
C ARG A 557 26.83 -7.48 -29.48
N VAL A 558 25.71 -7.52 -28.77
CA VAL A 558 24.60 -6.56 -28.92
C VAL A 558 25.09 -5.14 -28.69
N ASP A 559 25.82 -4.88 -27.60
CA ASP A 559 26.36 -3.54 -27.30
C ASP A 559 27.34 -3.05 -28.38
N GLY A 560 28.15 -3.94 -28.95
CA GLY A 560 29.03 -3.63 -30.09
C GLY A 560 28.26 -3.19 -31.34
N HIS A 561 27.20 -3.92 -31.69
CA HIS A 561 26.31 -3.56 -32.80
C HIS A 561 25.60 -2.23 -32.55
N VAL A 562 25.05 -2.02 -31.34
CA VAL A 562 24.37 -0.77 -30.97
C VAL A 562 25.32 0.42 -31.07
N ALA A 563 26.53 0.31 -30.52
CA ALA A 563 27.52 1.38 -30.55
C ALA A 563 27.93 1.78 -31.97
N HIS A 564 27.98 0.81 -32.91
CA HIS A 564 28.34 1.06 -34.30
C HIS A 564 27.18 1.61 -35.14
N LEU A 565 26.00 0.99 -35.07
CA LEU A 565 24.85 1.32 -35.92
C LEU A 565 24.07 2.54 -35.41
N TYR A 566 24.09 2.79 -34.10
CA TYR A 566 23.30 3.83 -33.44
C TYR A 566 24.17 4.83 -32.66
N PRO A 567 25.07 5.59 -33.33
CA PRO A 567 25.98 6.53 -32.64
C PRO A 567 25.27 7.65 -31.87
N GLY A 568 23.99 7.90 -32.16
CA GLY A 568 23.18 8.90 -31.45
C GLY A 568 22.79 8.51 -30.02
N ILE A 569 22.82 7.22 -29.65
CA ILE A 569 22.51 6.76 -28.29
C ILE A 569 23.76 6.48 -27.45
N THR A 570 24.92 6.33 -28.08
CA THR A 570 26.19 5.92 -27.43
C THR A 570 26.54 6.77 -26.20
N ALA A 571 26.38 8.10 -26.27
CA ALA A 571 26.67 8.97 -25.13
C ALA A 571 25.82 8.66 -23.88
N MET A 572 24.54 8.29 -24.07
CA MET A 572 23.70 7.85 -22.96
C MET A 572 24.08 6.44 -22.51
N TYR A 573 24.40 5.56 -23.46
CA TYR A 573 24.88 4.21 -23.19
C TYR A 573 26.13 4.19 -22.32
N ASP A 574 27.09 5.10 -22.56
CA ASP A 574 28.31 5.25 -21.76
C ASP A 574 27.99 5.73 -20.33
N ILE A 575 27.08 6.70 -20.16
CA ILE A 575 26.60 7.15 -18.83
C ILE A 575 26.01 5.97 -18.04
N VAL A 576 25.19 5.14 -18.71
CA VAL A 576 24.56 3.98 -18.08
C VAL A 576 25.57 2.89 -17.74
N ARG A 577 26.53 2.60 -18.63
CA ARG A 577 27.62 1.63 -18.39
C ARG A 577 28.51 2.05 -17.24
N SER A 578 28.92 3.32 -17.17
CA SER A 578 29.70 3.85 -16.04
C SER A 578 28.93 3.74 -14.72
N ALA A 579 27.64 4.08 -14.71
CA ALA A 579 26.81 3.94 -13.52
C ALA A 579 26.62 2.47 -13.09
N ALA A 580 26.55 1.54 -14.05
CA ALA A 580 26.48 0.10 -13.76
C ALA A 580 27.81 -0.46 -13.21
N LEU A 581 28.95 0.06 -13.70
CA LEU A 581 30.28 -0.29 -13.19
C LEU A 581 30.49 0.17 -11.74
N GLU A 582 29.98 1.34 -11.37
CA GLU A 582 30.08 1.89 -10.00
C GLU A 582 29.33 1.04 -8.96
N SER A 583 28.27 0.34 -9.36
CA SER A 583 27.44 -0.50 -8.48
C SER A 583 27.88 -1.97 -8.41
N ARG A 584 28.96 -2.37 -9.09
CA ARG A 584 29.45 -3.76 -9.12
C ARG A 584 30.11 -4.18 -7.80
N PRO A 585 30.05 -5.47 -7.43
CA PRO A 585 30.70 -5.98 -6.23
C PRO A 585 32.22 -5.91 -6.37
N ASN A 586 32.94 -5.80 -5.25
CA ASN A 586 34.40 -5.82 -5.28
C ASN A 586 34.89 -7.23 -5.66
N VAL A 587 35.82 -7.32 -6.60
CA VAL A 587 36.30 -8.61 -7.17
C VAL A 587 37.06 -9.43 -6.13
N THR A 588 37.68 -8.79 -5.14
CA THR A 588 38.41 -9.48 -4.06
C THR A 588 37.50 -10.18 -3.06
N ASP A 589 36.22 -9.79 -2.99
CA ASP A 589 35.24 -10.41 -2.08
C ASP A 589 34.62 -11.69 -2.69
N LEU A 590 35.02 -12.07 -3.92
CA LEU A 590 34.47 -13.18 -4.68
C LEU A 590 35.48 -14.34 -4.81
N PRO A 591 35.02 -15.61 -4.82
CA PRO A 591 35.86 -16.76 -5.14
C PRO A 591 36.53 -16.66 -6.51
N ALA A 592 37.66 -17.35 -6.72
CA ALA A 592 38.53 -17.16 -7.89
C ALA A 592 37.82 -17.31 -9.26
N ARG A 593 36.91 -18.28 -9.40
CA ARG A 593 36.15 -18.50 -10.65
C ARG A 593 35.05 -17.45 -10.82
N GLU A 594 34.32 -17.10 -9.76
CA GLU A 594 33.30 -16.03 -9.77
C GLU A 594 33.92 -14.66 -10.05
N ALA A 595 35.09 -14.37 -9.49
CA ALA A 595 35.89 -13.18 -9.77
C ALA A 595 36.25 -13.05 -11.26
N LEU A 596 36.52 -14.16 -11.96
CA LEU A 596 36.81 -14.15 -13.40
C LEU A 596 35.55 -13.97 -14.26
N VAL A 597 34.40 -14.48 -13.83
CA VAL A 597 33.12 -14.16 -14.49
C VAL A 597 32.75 -12.69 -14.28
N GLU A 598 32.95 -12.15 -13.07
CA GLU A 598 32.78 -10.71 -12.79
C GLU A 598 33.75 -9.85 -13.61
N PHE A 599 35.00 -10.31 -13.80
CA PHE A 599 35.96 -9.68 -14.71
C PHE A 599 35.41 -9.62 -16.15
N MET A 600 34.80 -10.70 -16.65
CA MET A 600 34.15 -10.69 -17.97
C MET A 600 33.03 -9.64 -18.04
N VAL A 601 32.19 -9.52 -17.00
CA VAL A 601 31.13 -8.50 -16.95
C VAL A 601 31.74 -7.09 -17.00
N ARG A 602 32.77 -6.81 -16.21
CA ARG A 602 33.45 -5.50 -16.18
C ARG A 602 34.09 -5.13 -17.51
N VAL A 603 34.75 -6.08 -18.18
CA VAL A 603 35.29 -5.89 -19.53
C VAL A 603 34.18 -5.60 -20.53
N SER A 604 33.06 -6.34 -20.48
CA SER A 604 31.91 -6.09 -21.35
C SER A 604 31.29 -4.69 -21.13
N LEU A 605 31.33 -4.18 -19.89
CA LEU A 605 30.88 -2.83 -19.54
C LEU A 605 31.89 -1.74 -19.91
N GLY A 606 33.06 -2.10 -20.44
CA GLY A 606 34.04 -1.16 -21.01
C GLY A 606 35.07 -0.67 -20.01
N GLN A 607 35.25 -1.36 -18.88
CA GLN A 607 36.36 -1.09 -17.97
C GLN A 607 37.68 -1.55 -18.63
N VAL A 608 38.61 -0.62 -18.81
CA VAL A 608 39.90 -0.87 -19.48
C VAL A 608 41.07 -0.90 -18.47
N ASP A 609 40.98 -0.07 -17.43
CA ASP A 609 42.05 0.14 -16.43
C ASP A 609 41.69 -0.45 -15.04
N ASP A 610 42.72 -0.65 -14.22
CA ASP A 610 42.63 -1.01 -12.79
C ASP A 610 41.81 -2.28 -12.48
N MET A 611 41.85 -3.28 -13.36
CA MET A 611 41.18 -4.57 -13.13
C MET A 611 42.06 -5.52 -12.33
N LEU A 612 41.58 -5.91 -11.14
CA LEU A 612 42.18 -6.95 -10.31
C LEU A 612 41.74 -8.33 -10.81
N VAL A 613 42.70 -9.26 -10.90
CA VAL A 613 42.46 -10.65 -11.26
C VAL A 613 43.28 -11.58 -10.36
N PRO A 614 42.83 -12.82 -10.12
CA PRO A 614 43.65 -13.82 -9.42
C PRO A 614 45.02 -13.97 -10.08
N SER A 615 46.09 -13.85 -9.29
CA SER A 615 47.48 -13.83 -9.76
C SER A 615 47.87 -15.10 -10.54
N GLU A 616 47.36 -16.26 -10.12
CA GLU A 616 47.57 -17.56 -10.79
C GLU A 616 46.80 -17.70 -12.11
N HIS A 617 45.79 -16.86 -12.37
CA HIS A 617 44.88 -16.98 -13.52
C HIS A 617 44.91 -15.78 -14.48
N LYS A 618 46.00 -15.01 -14.49
CA LYS A 618 46.18 -13.88 -15.43
C LYS A 618 46.06 -14.27 -16.90
N ASP A 619 46.60 -15.42 -17.29
CA ASP A 619 46.53 -15.88 -18.68
C ASP A 619 45.11 -16.26 -19.09
N ALA A 620 44.32 -16.82 -18.15
CA ALA A 620 42.89 -17.06 -18.35
C ALA A 620 42.15 -15.73 -18.58
N ALA A 621 42.38 -14.72 -17.73
CA ALA A 621 41.79 -13.39 -17.88
C ALA A 621 42.13 -12.73 -19.22
N ARG A 622 43.37 -12.83 -19.71
CA ARG A 622 43.79 -12.32 -21.03
C ARG A 622 43.02 -13.01 -22.17
N LYS A 623 42.89 -14.33 -22.12
CA LYS A 623 42.12 -15.10 -23.12
C LYS A 623 40.64 -14.72 -23.11
N LEU A 624 40.02 -14.58 -21.94
CA LEU A 624 38.62 -14.16 -21.80
C LEU A 624 38.39 -12.74 -22.34
N ARG A 625 39.28 -11.78 -22.03
CA ARG A 625 39.24 -10.42 -22.59
C ARG A 625 39.33 -10.44 -24.12
N ARG A 626 40.21 -11.27 -24.69
CA ARG A 626 40.34 -11.44 -26.15
C ARG A 626 39.06 -11.97 -26.79
N LEU A 627 38.40 -12.96 -26.17
CA LEU A 627 37.11 -13.49 -26.64
C LEU A 627 36.03 -12.39 -26.68
N ILE A 628 35.87 -11.63 -25.60
CA ILE A 628 34.90 -10.52 -25.52
C ILE A 628 35.18 -9.49 -26.63
N ARG A 629 36.45 -9.12 -26.86
CA ARG A 629 36.82 -8.17 -27.90
C ARG A 629 36.43 -8.66 -29.31
N ILE A 630 36.61 -9.95 -29.60
CA ILE A 630 36.25 -10.55 -30.90
C ILE A 630 34.74 -10.49 -31.12
N VAL A 631 33.93 -10.90 -30.14
CA VAL A 631 32.46 -10.91 -30.28
C VAL A 631 31.83 -9.52 -30.24
N THR A 632 32.53 -8.51 -29.73
CA THR A 632 32.07 -7.10 -29.73
C THR A 632 32.20 -6.45 -31.13
N THR A 633 32.77 -7.14 -32.11
CA THR A 633 32.89 -6.64 -33.49
C THR A 633 31.56 -6.74 -34.25
N VAL A 634 31.37 -5.88 -35.27
CA VAL A 634 30.12 -5.77 -36.04
C VAL A 634 29.87 -6.99 -36.93
N ASP A 635 30.89 -7.80 -37.22
CA ASP A 635 30.75 -9.00 -38.04
C ASP A 635 30.30 -10.23 -37.21
N ALA A 636 30.23 -10.10 -35.88
CA ALA A 636 29.88 -11.19 -34.99
C ALA A 636 28.36 -11.51 -35.01
N SER A 637 28.04 -12.78 -35.19
CA SER A 637 26.71 -13.37 -35.09
C SER A 637 26.47 -14.05 -33.73
N VAL A 638 25.24 -14.50 -33.47
CA VAL A 638 24.92 -15.24 -32.24
C VAL A 638 25.65 -16.60 -32.19
N GLU A 639 25.95 -17.19 -33.34
CA GLU A 639 26.78 -18.39 -33.46
C GLU A 639 28.24 -18.13 -33.01
N ASP A 640 28.79 -16.95 -33.31
CA ASP A 640 30.10 -16.53 -32.82
C ASP A 640 30.11 -16.37 -31.29
N ALA A 641 29.03 -15.84 -30.72
CA ALA A 641 28.86 -15.75 -29.26
C ALA A 641 28.78 -17.14 -28.61
N ALA A 642 28.10 -18.10 -29.24
CA ALA A 642 28.03 -19.49 -28.77
C ALA A 642 29.40 -20.20 -28.85
N GLU A 643 30.17 -20.00 -29.92
CA GLU A 643 31.54 -20.56 -30.06
C GLU A 643 32.53 -19.92 -29.08
N ALA A 644 32.39 -18.62 -28.80
CA ALA A 644 33.15 -17.95 -27.76
C ALA A 644 32.76 -18.47 -26.37
N ALA A 645 31.47 -18.79 -26.13
CA ALA A 645 31.00 -19.33 -24.86
C ALA A 645 31.60 -20.71 -24.57
N ILE A 646 31.74 -21.58 -25.59
CA ILE A 646 32.44 -22.88 -25.44
C ILE A 646 33.88 -22.67 -24.94
N ARG A 647 34.61 -21.74 -25.58
CA ARG A 647 36.02 -21.46 -25.25
C ARG A 647 36.17 -20.80 -23.88
N ALA A 648 35.28 -19.87 -23.53
CA ALA A 648 35.27 -19.24 -22.22
C ALA A 648 34.92 -20.25 -21.11
N TYR A 649 33.93 -21.12 -21.33
CA TYR A 649 33.57 -22.19 -20.40
C TYR A 649 34.73 -23.16 -20.16
N SER A 650 35.46 -23.58 -21.22
CA SER A 650 36.64 -24.45 -21.07
C SER A 650 37.75 -23.83 -20.22
N ILE A 651 37.89 -22.50 -20.26
CA ILE A 651 38.86 -21.79 -19.43
C ILE A 651 38.41 -21.77 -17.97
N LEU A 652 37.12 -21.55 -17.71
CA LEU A 652 36.57 -21.34 -16.37
C LEU A 652 36.34 -22.62 -15.58
N ILE A 653 36.01 -23.74 -16.24
CA ILE A 653 35.72 -25.00 -15.54
C ILE A 653 36.97 -25.69 -14.95
N ASP A 654 38.17 -25.35 -15.45
CA ASP A 654 39.44 -25.81 -14.90
C ASP A 654 39.87 -25.04 -13.63
N ILE A 655 39.19 -23.94 -13.33
CA ILE A 655 39.54 -23.04 -12.21
C ILE A 655 38.74 -23.47 -10.98
N LYS A 656 39.44 -23.68 -9.87
CA LYS A 656 38.81 -23.99 -8.58
C LYS A 656 38.09 -22.75 -8.05
N ASN A 657 36.90 -22.93 -7.49
CA ASN A 657 36.09 -21.84 -6.95
C ASN A 657 36.42 -21.55 -5.49
N GLU A 658 37.68 -21.28 -5.17
CA GLU A 658 38.15 -21.05 -3.80
C GLU A 658 38.22 -19.56 -3.44
N GLU A 659 38.01 -19.24 -2.16
CA GLU A 659 38.26 -17.89 -1.62
C GLU A 659 39.78 -17.61 -1.59
N LEU A 660 40.19 -16.45 -2.09
CA LEU A 660 41.58 -16.01 -2.15
C LEU A 660 41.81 -14.83 -1.20
N ASP A 661 43.03 -14.70 -0.66
CA ASP A 661 43.40 -13.52 0.14
C ASP A 661 43.58 -12.30 -0.78
N ASP A 662 43.37 -11.08 -0.26
CA ASP A 662 43.54 -9.82 -1.02
C ASP A 662 44.92 -9.69 -1.70
N ASP A 663 45.97 -10.28 -1.11
CA ASP A 663 47.34 -10.27 -1.62
C ASP A 663 47.53 -11.17 -2.87
N ASP A 664 46.61 -12.11 -3.12
CA ASP A 664 46.65 -13.03 -4.26
C ASP A 664 45.99 -12.44 -5.51
N PHE A 665 45.43 -11.22 -5.43
CA PHE A 665 44.93 -10.46 -6.56
C PHE A 665 45.98 -9.47 -7.08
N GLU A 666 46.23 -9.50 -8.39
CA GLU A 666 47.15 -8.57 -9.02
C GLU A 666 46.45 -7.77 -10.12
N GLN A 667 46.90 -6.53 -10.32
CA GLN A 667 46.41 -5.72 -11.44
C GLN A 667 46.84 -6.34 -12.78
N LEU A 668 45.87 -6.49 -13.68
CA LEU A 668 46.15 -6.88 -15.05
C LEU A 668 46.69 -5.68 -15.81
N GLU A 669 47.88 -5.82 -16.41
CA GLU A 669 48.48 -4.76 -17.22
C GLU A 669 47.55 -4.42 -18.42
N PRO A 670 47.35 -3.12 -18.73
CA PRO A 670 46.69 -2.73 -19.96
C PRO A 670 47.52 -3.24 -21.15
N GLU A 671 46.87 -3.86 -22.12
CA GLU A 671 47.53 -4.19 -23.38
C GLU A 671 47.85 -2.87 -24.10
N GLU A 672 49.11 -2.69 -24.53
CA GLU A 672 49.44 -1.64 -25.49
C GLU A 672 48.62 -1.91 -26.76
N ASP A 673 47.98 -0.87 -27.33
CA ASP A 673 47.27 -0.94 -28.61
C ASP A 673 48.26 -1.40 -29.71
N ASP A 674 48.45 -2.70 -29.84
CA ASP A 674 49.29 -3.25 -30.89
C ASP A 674 48.46 -3.24 -32.17
N ASP A 675 48.62 -2.15 -32.92
CA ASP A 675 48.20 -1.96 -34.32
C ASP A 675 48.84 -3.00 -35.29
N SER A 676 49.26 -4.17 -34.80
CA SER A 676 49.79 -5.29 -35.57
C SER A 676 48.65 -6.22 -36.03
N ALA A 677 47.75 -5.68 -36.84
CA ALA A 677 46.85 -6.47 -37.68
C ALA A 677 47.57 -7.27 -38.79
N ASP A 678 48.86 -7.60 -38.63
CA ASP A 678 49.64 -8.32 -39.64
C ASP A 678 50.87 -9.02 -39.02
N SER A 679 50.67 -10.23 -38.49
CA SER A 679 51.50 -11.40 -38.83
C SER A 679 51.07 -12.65 -38.06
N GLY A 680 50.43 -13.57 -38.80
CA GLY A 680 50.40 -15.03 -38.61
C GLY A 680 50.47 -15.59 -37.19
N ASP A 681 49.33 -16.06 -36.68
CA ASP A 681 49.04 -17.49 -36.71
C ASP A 681 47.52 -17.68 -36.57
N ASP A 682 46.96 -18.53 -37.43
CA ASP A 682 45.64 -19.16 -37.27
C ASP A 682 45.68 -20.10 -36.04
N GLU A 683 45.97 -19.55 -34.86
CA GLU A 683 45.80 -20.24 -33.58
C GLU A 683 44.54 -19.69 -32.93
N ASP A 684 43.48 -20.51 -32.94
CA ASP A 684 42.31 -20.35 -32.08
C ASP A 684 42.74 -19.93 -30.66
N VAL A 685 41.96 -19.05 -30.01
CA VAL A 685 42.27 -18.50 -28.65
C VAL A 685 42.54 -19.60 -27.61
N VAL A 686 42.04 -20.81 -27.85
CA VAL A 686 42.25 -22.03 -27.08
C VAL A 686 42.44 -23.19 -28.06
N ASP A 687 43.34 -24.15 -27.76
CA ASP A 687 43.51 -25.36 -28.58
C ASP A 687 42.22 -26.19 -28.64
N ALA A 688 41.67 -26.34 -29.85
CA ALA A 688 40.46 -27.09 -30.14
C ALA A 688 40.47 -28.53 -29.58
N GLU A 689 41.63 -29.20 -29.60
CA GLU A 689 41.73 -30.58 -29.12
C GLU A 689 41.68 -30.67 -27.60
N ASN A 690 42.26 -29.68 -26.90
CA ASN A 690 42.17 -29.56 -25.44
C ASN A 690 40.74 -29.29 -24.98
N VAL A 691 40.02 -28.39 -25.66
CA VAL A 691 38.60 -28.11 -25.37
C VAL A 691 37.76 -29.39 -25.49
N ILE A 692 37.97 -30.18 -26.54
CA ILE A 692 37.21 -31.42 -26.76
C ILE A 692 37.57 -32.49 -25.71
N GLN A 693 38.85 -32.64 -25.34
CA GLN A 693 39.29 -33.59 -24.30
C GLN A 693 38.66 -33.30 -22.94
N GLN A 694 38.52 -32.02 -22.61
CA GLN A 694 37.91 -31.56 -21.37
C GLN A 694 36.40 -31.87 -21.32
N PHE A 695 35.68 -31.67 -22.43
CA PHE A 695 34.27 -32.08 -22.54
C PHE A 695 34.10 -33.61 -22.49
N MET A 696 35.09 -34.39 -22.94
CA MET A 696 35.12 -35.87 -22.83
C MET A 696 35.50 -36.39 -21.43
N GLY A 697 35.83 -35.52 -20.47
CA GLY A 697 36.15 -35.90 -19.09
C GLY A 697 37.52 -36.56 -18.90
N GLN A 698 38.51 -36.28 -19.77
CA GLN A 698 39.90 -36.72 -19.59
C GLN A 698 40.79 -35.56 -19.11
N PRO A 699 41.76 -35.77 -18.20
CA PRO A 699 42.62 -34.69 -17.70
C PRO A 699 43.52 -34.13 -18.80
N SER A 700 43.66 -32.81 -18.84
CA SER A 700 44.51 -32.06 -19.78
C SER A 700 45.99 -32.50 -19.70
N PRO A 701 46.74 -32.55 -20.81
CA PRO A 701 48.14 -33.01 -20.83
C PRO A 701 49.15 -32.10 -20.09
N ASP A 702 48.80 -30.85 -19.81
CA ASP A 702 49.76 -29.80 -19.40
C ASP A 702 49.86 -29.59 -17.87
N GLY A 703 49.29 -30.48 -17.06
CA GLY A 703 49.39 -30.44 -15.60
C GLY A 703 50.62 -31.15 -15.02
N GLU A 704 51.84 -30.80 -15.42
CA GLU A 704 53.06 -31.24 -14.71
C GLU A 704 54.04 -30.09 -14.44
N SER A 705 54.11 -29.64 -13.19
CA SER A 705 55.27 -28.94 -12.63
C SER A 705 55.34 -29.07 -11.10
N GLY A 706 55.98 -30.15 -10.64
CA GLY A 706 57.06 -30.07 -9.64
C GLY A 706 56.78 -30.38 -8.15
N GLY A 707 57.20 -31.56 -7.70
CA GLY A 707 57.87 -31.70 -6.38
C GLY A 707 57.50 -32.89 -5.48
N ASP A 708 58.22 -34.02 -5.65
CA ASP A 708 58.31 -35.25 -4.82
C ASP A 708 58.02 -35.17 -3.30
N SER A 709 57.25 -36.13 -2.76
CA SER A 709 57.78 -37.17 -1.84
C SER A 709 56.77 -38.29 -1.45
N ASP A 710 57.13 -39.51 -1.86
CA ASP A 710 57.16 -40.79 -1.13
C ASP A 710 55.90 -41.43 -0.48
N GLU A 711 55.55 -42.59 -1.06
CA GLU A 711 55.01 -43.85 -0.52
C GLU A 711 53.89 -43.90 0.56
N GLY A 712 52.73 -44.43 0.14
CA GLY A 712 51.77 -45.11 1.01
C GLY A 712 50.55 -45.63 0.23
N GLN A 713 50.51 -46.93 -0.06
CA GLN A 713 49.28 -47.61 -0.47
C GLN A 713 48.27 -47.59 0.69
N ASP A 714 47.11 -46.98 0.49
CA ASP A 714 45.85 -47.39 1.10
C ASP A 714 44.71 -47.02 0.15
N ASP A 715 43.81 -47.99 -0.07
CA ASP A 715 42.55 -47.82 -0.78
C ASP A 715 41.77 -46.65 -0.15
N GLN A 716 41.58 -45.56 -0.87
CA GLN A 716 40.58 -44.54 -0.55
C GLN A 716 39.68 -44.35 -1.76
N GLU A 717 38.39 -44.61 -1.51
CA GLU A 717 37.26 -44.22 -2.32
C GLU A 717 37.48 -42.78 -2.84
N PHE A 718 37.18 -42.53 -4.11
CA PHE A 718 37.11 -41.17 -4.63
C PHE A 718 36.10 -40.37 -3.80
N ASP A 719 36.58 -39.64 -2.80
CA ASP A 719 35.83 -38.67 -2.03
C ASP A 719 35.35 -37.59 -3.01
N ARG A 720 34.07 -37.69 -3.37
CA ARG A 720 33.26 -36.63 -3.98
C ARG A 720 32.76 -35.70 -2.87
N GLU A 721 33.66 -35.15 -2.07
CA GLU A 721 33.31 -34.14 -1.07
C GLU A 721 34.08 -32.83 -1.35
N SER A 722 33.31 -31.73 -1.38
CA SER A 722 33.67 -30.32 -1.61
C SER A 722 34.19 -29.90 -3.00
N LYS A 723 33.29 -29.81 -4.00
CA LYS A 723 33.35 -28.70 -4.96
C LYS A 723 32.51 -27.58 -4.36
N GLU A 724 33.09 -26.41 -4.08
CA GLU A 724 32.35 -25.23 -3.65
C GLU A 724 31.46 -24.76 -4.80
N ASP A 725 30.15 -24.72 -4.57
CA ASP A 725 29.13 -24.48 -5.60
C ASP A 725 29.27 -23.08 -6.21
N TYR A 726 29.10 -22.97 -7.53
CA TYR A 726 29.18 -21.73 -8.29
C TYR A 726 27.93 -20.87 -8.11
N SER A 727 28.09 -19.58 -7.79
CA SER A 727 27.02 -18.59 -7.83
C SER A 727 27.09 -17.69 -9.08
N SER A 728 25.92 -17.36 -9.64
CA SER A 728 25.81 -16.41 -10.75
C SER A 728 26.21 -14.99 -10.32
N PRO A 729 26.80 -14.19 -11.23
CA PRO A 729 27.16 -12.80 -10.96
C PRO A 729 25.92 -11.90 -10.78
N GLN A 730 26.10 -10.75 -10.13
CA GLN A 730 25.06 -9.71 -10.08
C GLN A 730 24.61 -9.33 -11.50
N GLU A 731 23.31 -9.20 -11.74
CA GLU A 731 22.78 -8.78 -13.04
C GLU A 731 23.13 -7.33 -13.40
N VAL A 732 23.03 -6.99 -14.68
CA VAL A 732 23.27 -5.62 -15.19
C VAL A 732 21.94 -4.96 -15.48
N ASP A 733 21.57 -3.96 -14.69
CA ASP A 733 20.23 -3.36 -14.64
C ASP A 733 19.60 -2.98 -15.99
N TYR A 734 20.38 -2.48 -16.96
CA TYR A 734 19.83 -2.08 -18.27
C TYR A 734 19.79 -3.22 -19.30
N ARG A 735 20.64 -4.25 -19.12
CA ARG A 735 20.69 -5.45 -19.97
C ARG A 735 19.59 -6.43 -19.57
N GLY A 736 19.27 -6.48 -18.28
CA GLY A 736 18.21 -7.30 -17.71
C GLY A 736 18.39 -8.79 -17.99
N GLU A 737 17.28 -9.53 -18.02
CA GLU A 737 17.29 -10.98 -18.18
C GLU A 737 17.08 -11.38 -19.63
N PHE A 738 18.10 -11.99 -20.26
CA PHE A 738 17.98 -12.64 -21.56
C PHE A 738 17.80 -14.16 -21.41
N LYS A 739 16.55 -14.63 -21.45
CA LYS A 739 16.20 -16.06 -21.37
C LYS A 739 15.48 -16.51 -22.64
N PRO A 740 16.21 -16.98 -23.67
CA PRO A 740 15.63 -17.31 -24.99
C PRO A 740 14.59 -18.44 -24.96
N GLU A 741 14.63 -19.29 -23.94
CA GLU A 741 13.70 -20.43 -23.75
C GLU A 741 12.28 -20.00 -23.34
N LEU A 742 12.19 -18.96 -22.50
CA LEU A 742 10.92 -18.43 -21.98
C LEU A 742 10.10 -17.71 -23.06
N SER A 743 10.80 -16.98 -23.93
CA SER A 743 10.23 -16.34 -25.12
C SER A 743 9.46 -17.32 -26.01
N GLN A 744 9.99 -18.54 -26.19
CA GLN A 744 9.34 -19.56 -27.04
C GLN A 744 8.18 -20.26 -26.33
N LEU A 745 8.28 -20.53 -25.03
CA LEU A 745 7.18 -21.07 -24.23
C LEU A 745 5.97 -20.12 -24.22
N LEU A 746 6.21 -18.82 -24.03
CA LEU A 746 5.17 -17.79 -23.99
C LEU A 746 4.59 -17.51 -25.38
N SER A 747 5.42 -17.49 -26.42
CA SER A 747 4.98 -17.43 -27.82
C SER A 747 4.07 -18.61 -28.19
N GLN A 748 4.39 -19.83 -27.73
CA GLN A 748 3.55 -21.01 -27.95
C GLN A 748 2.22 -20.97 -27.18
N LEU A 749 2.21 -20.49 -25.94
CA LEU A 749 0.97 -20.28 -25.17
C LEU A 749 0.06 -19.24 -25.85
N GLN A 750 0.63 -18.16 -26.41
CA GLN A 750 -0.11 -17.17 -27.19
C GLN A 750 -0.61 -17.72 -28.54
N LEU A 751 0.15 -18.59 -29.20
CA LEU A 751 -0.27 -19.30 -30.41
C LEU A 751 -1.44 -20.28 -30.12
N MET A 752 -1.47 -20.88 -28.93
CA MET A 752 -2.60 -21.70 -28.46
C MET A 752 -3.84 -20.87 -28.11
N GLU A 753 -3.67 -19.65 -27.57
CA GLU A 753 -4.78 -18.72 -27.30
C GLU A 753 -5.37 -18.07 -28.56
N SER A 754 -4.55 -17.87 -29.61
CA SER A 754 -4.95 -17.11 -30.80
C SER A 754 -5.75 -17.90 -31.85
N GLY A 755 -5.92 -19.21 -31.70
CA GLY A 755 -7.00 -19.99 -32.34
C GLY A 755 -7.21 -19.75 -33.85
N GLU A 756 -6.16 -19.85 -34.68
CA GLU A 756 -6.33 -19.90 -36.14
C GLU A 756 -6.67 -21.31 -36.62
N PHE A 757 -7.81 -21.41 -37.32
CA PHE A 757 -8.48 -22.65 -37.73
C PHE A 757 -7.68 -23.51 -38.73
N SER A 758 -7.72 -24.84 -38.54
CA SER A 758 -7.72 -25.80 -39.65
C SER A 758 -8.95 -26.72 -39.55
N GLU A 759 -9.61 -26.96 -40.69
CA GLU A 759 -10.85 -27.73 -40.83
C GLU A 759 -10.63 -29.26 -40.72
N THR A 760 -10.03 -29.77 -39.65
CA THR A 760 -10.12 -31.20 -39.31
C THR A 760 -9.88 -31.42 -37.82
N GLY A 761 -10.99 -31.40 -37.07
CA GLY A 761 -11.28 -32.16 -35.85
C GLY A 761 -10.18 -32.56 -34.86
N GLU A 762 -10.40 -32.13 -33.61
CA GLU A 762 -9.89 -32.61 -32.31
C GLU A 762 -8.46 -32.16 -31.90
N MET A 763 -8.41 -31.24 -30.92
CA MET A 763 -7.27 -31.11 -30.01
C MET A 763 -7.55 -31.95 -28.76
N GLU A 764 -6.60 -32.81 -28.37
CA GLU A 764 -6.57 -33.35 -27.01
C GLU A 764 -6.04 -32.25 -26.06
N PRO A 765 -6.74 -31.96 -24.94
CA PRO A 765 -6.21 -31.05 -23.93
C PRO A 765 -5.01 -31.70 -23.23
N ILE A 766 -3.94 -30.92 -23.03
CA ILE A 766 -2.74 -31.33 -22.27
C ILE A 766 -3.18 -31.88 -20.90
N THR A 767 -2.69 -33.07 -20.55
CA THR A 767 -3.02 -33.71 -19.28
C THR A 767 -2.22 -33.08 -18.13
N GLN A 768 -2.76 -33.15 -16.90
CA GLN A 768 -2.07 -32.65 -15.70
C GLN A 768 -0.65 -33.24 -15.53
N GLU A 769 -0.45 -34.49 -15.97
CA GLU A 769 0.86 -35.16 -15.96
C GLU A 769 1.84 -34.54 -16.97
N GLN A 770 1.37 -34.13 -18.15
CA GLN A 770 2.21 -33.47 -19.17
C GLN A 770 2.65 -32.06 -18.74
N LEU A 771 1.80 -31.33 -18.02
CA LEU A 771 2.14 -30.00 -17.49
C LEU A 771 3.14 -30.09 -16.32
N GLU A 772 2.97 -31.06 -15.43
CA GLU A 772 3.91 -31.35 -14.34
C GLU A 772 5.28 -31.83 -14.86
N GLU A 773 5.31 -32.58 -15.97
CA GLU A 773 6.54 -33.04 -16.62
C GLU A 773 7.26 -31.93 -17.41
N MET A 774 6.51 -30.98 -18.00
CA MET A 774 7.07 -29.76 -18.60
C MET A 774 7.73 -28.84 -17.56
N MET A 775 7.13 -28.71 -16.36
CA MET A 775 7.72 -27.90 -15.28
C MET A 775 8.92 -28.59 -14.61
N LYS A 776 8.94 -29.92 -14.52
CA LYS A 776 10.11 -30.67 -14.02
C LYS A 776 11.32 -30.67 -14.96
N ASN A 777 11.10 -30.47 -16.26
CA ASN A 777 12.14 -30.48 -17.28
C ASN A 777 12.55 -29.06 -17.74
N ALA A 778 11.92 -28.00 -17.22
CA ALA A 778 12.46 -26.65 -17.31
C ALA A 778 13.78 -26.59 -16.49
N PRO A 779 14.83 -25.90 -16.98
CA PRO A 779 16.14 -25.99 -16.36
C PRO A 779 16.11 -25.52 -14.91
N GLU A 780 16.75 -26.32 -14.05
CA GLU A 780 17.04 -26.02 -12.64
C GLU A 780 17.72 -24.64 -12.53
N MET A 781 16.94 -23.61 -12.24
CA MET A 781 17.46 -22.32 -11.79
C MET A 781 16.72 -21.93 -10.50
N GLU A 782 17.50 -21.93 -9.42
CA GLU A 782 17.21 -21.49 -8.05
C GLU A 782 16.16 -22.28 -7.25
N LEU A 783 16.45 -23.57 -7.00
CA LEU A 783 15.90 -24.28 -5.84
C LEU A 783 16.64 -23.93 -4.52
N GLU A 784 17.84 -23.35 -4.57
CA GLU A 784 18.64 -23.09 -3.37
C GLU A 784 18.16 -21.90 -2.52
N GLN A 785 17.48 -20.89 -3.10
CA GLN A 785 16.87 -19.82 -2.29
C GLN A 785 15.56 -20.25 -1.62
N ILE A 786 15.04 -21.42 -1.98
CA ILE A 786 13.84 -22.01 -1.39
C ILE A 786 14.21 -23.06 -0.31
N GLU A 787 15.41 -23.64 -0.36
CA GLU A 787 15.90 -24.60 0.64
C GLU A 787 16.36 -23.93 1.96
N GLY A 788 16.55 -22.60 1.97
CA GLY A 788 16.86 -21.84 3.17
C GLY A 788 15.67 -21.54 4.10
N GLU A 789 14.44 -21.74 3.64
CA GLU A 789 13.21 -21.59 4.43
C GLU A 789 12.50 -22.95 4.53
N GLU A 790 12.05 -23.36 5.72
CA GLU A 790 11.54 -24.70 6.05
C GLU A 790 10.33 -25.23 5.21
N ASN A 791 9.90 -24.58 4.13
CA ASN A 791 8.64 -24.87 3.41
C ASN A 791 8.72 -24.75 1.85
N GLY A 792 9.81 -25.17 1.22
CA GLY A 792 9.97 -25.10 -0.23
C GLY A 792 8.97 -25.89 -1.07
N ASP A 793 8.73 -27.15 -0.69
CA ASP A 793 7.73 -28.01 -1.34
C ASP A 793 6.30 -27.48 -1.19
N GLN A 794 6.01 -26.73 -0.11
CA GLN A 794 4.70 -26.14 0.12
C GLN A 794 4.42 -24.93 -0.78
N LYS A 795 5.41 -24.09 -1.07
CA LYS A 795 5.25 -22.95 -2.00
C LYS A 795 5.03 -23.42 -3.43
N ALA A 796 5.76 -24.45 -3.88
CA ALA A 796 5.55 -25.06 -5.21
C ALA A 796 4.16 -25.71 -5.33
N SER A 797 3.68 -26.35 -4.25
CA SER A 797 2.34 -26.96 -4.21
C SER A 797 1.22 -25.91 -4.12
N GLU A 798 1.40 -24.82 -3.38
CA GLU A 798 0.46 -23.67 -3.34
C GLU A 798 0.39 -22.92 -4.67
N MET A 799 1.50 -22.83 -5.40
CA MET A 799 1.55 -22.28 -6.76
C MET A 799 0.73 -23.12 -7.74
N LEU A 800 0.88 -24.44 -7.68
CA LEU A 800 0.09 -25.40 -8.47
C LEU A 800 -1.39 -25.36 -8.07
N GLU A 801 -1.70 -25.20 -6.78
CA GLU A 801 -3.05 -25.11 -6.26
C GLU A 801 -3.75 -23.79 -6.67
N ASN A 802 -3.01 -22.68 -6.77
CA ASN A 802 -3.54 -21.39 -7.20
C ASN A 802 -3.79 -21.36 -8.72
N LEU A 803 -2.87 -21.90 -9.53
CA LEU A 803 -3.05 -22.06 -10.97
C LEU A 803 -4.23 -23.00 -11.30
N MET A 804 -4.37 -24.08 -10.53
CA MET A 804 -5.50 -25.02 -10.65
C MET A 804 -6.82 -24.42 -10.14
N LYS A 805 -6.81 -23.59 -9.09
CA LYS A 805 -8.00 -22.86 -8.59
C LYS A 805 -8.55 -21.85 -9.58
N GLU A 806 -7.68 -21.28 -10.41
CA GLU A 806 -8.06 -20.32 -11.43
C GLU A 806 -8.66 -21.02 -12.66
N LEU A 807 -8.22 -22.23 -12.97
CA LEU A 807 -8.79 -23.10 -14.02
C LEU A 807 -10.07 -23.84 -13.58
N GLN A 808 -10.27 -24.10 -12.28
CA GLN A 808 -11.40 -24.91 -11.78
C GLN A 808 -12.65 -24.14 -11.32
N LYS A 809 -12.66 -22.79 -11.35
CA LYS A 809 -13.87 -22.02 -10.99
C LYS A 809 -14.80 -21.80 -12.17
N ARG A 810 -15.44 -22.88 -12.63
CA ARG A 810 -16.75 -22.84 -13.30
C ARG A 810 -17.67 -23.96 -12.79
N ASP A 811 -18.64 -23.52 -11.98
CA ASP A 811 -20.01 -24.05 -11.81
C ASP A 811 -20.25 -25.33 -10.93
N PRO A 812 -21.51 -25.73 -10.62
CA PRO A 812 -22.41 -25.22 -9.56
C PRO A 812 -22.87 -26.28 -8.52
N GLU A 813 -23.70 -25.84 -7.55
CA GLU A 813 -24.56 -26.61 -6.62
C GLU A 813 -23.93 -27.26 -5.36
N ASN A 814 -24.34 -26.82 -4.15
CA ASN A 814 -25.34 -27.55 -3.34
C ASN A 814 -25.77 -26.79 -2.07
N ARG A 815 -27.07 -26.85 -1.78
CA ARG A 815 -27.80 -26.24 -0.65
C ARG A 815 -27.67 -27.08 0.62
N GLN A 816 -27.74 -26.44 1.80
CA GLN A 816 -28.67 -26.84 2.87
C GLN A 816 -28.72 -25.83 4.04
N PHE A 817 -29.88 -25.20 4.20
CA PHE A 817 -30.37 -24.60 5.45
C PHE A 817 -31.84 -24.97 5.59
N GLN A 818 -32.29 -25.23 6.81
CA GLN A 818 -33.65 -24.91 7.26
C GLN A 818 -33.60 -24.60 8.76
N PRO A 819 -34.37 -23.60 9.25
CA PRO A 819 -35.67 -23.97 9.82
C PRO A 819 -36.79 -22.91 9.68
N GLY A 820 -38.04 -23.39 9.66
CA GLY A 820 -39.15 -22.79 10.42
C GLY A 820 -40.11 -21.83 9.68
N PRO A 821 -41.41 -22.16 9.56
CA PRO A 821 -42.35 -21.52 8.62
C PRO A 821 -43.20 -20.42 9.26
N MET A 822 -43.69 -19.48 8.43
CA MET A 822 -45.04 -18.86 8.40
C MET A 822 -45.07 -17.78 7.29
N GLN A 823 -46.08 -17.51 6.45
CA GLN A 823 -47.35 -18.14 6.06
C GLN A 823 -47.92 -17.33 4.84
N HIS A 824 -48.24 -17.98 3.70
CA HIS A 824 -49.13 -17.63 2.55
C HIS A 824 -49.11 -16.27 1.79
N VAL A 825 -49.12 -16.30 0.42
CA VAL A 825 -50.29 -16.12 -0.51
C VAL A 825 -49.94 -16.68 -1.92
N ASP A 826 -50.94 -17.22 -2.63
CA ASP A 826 -50.92 -18.09 -3.82
C ASP A 826 -50.20 -17.60 -5.10
N GLU A 827 -49.81 -18.59 -5.93
CA GLU A 827 -48.84 -18.48 -7.02
C GLU A 827 -49.40 -18.71 -8.45
N ASP A 828 -50.72 -18.64 -8.67
CA ASP A 828 -51.36 -19.00 -9.96
C ASP A 828 -51.94 -17.78 -10.73
N GLY A 829 -51.16 -16.71 -10.92
CA GLY A 829 -51.62 -15.55 -11.71
C GLY A 829 -51.28 -15.66 -13.19
N GLY A 830 -52.24 -15.54 -14.12
CA GLY A 830 -51.98 -15.48 -15.59
C GLY A 830 -51.50 -14.11 -16.09
N PRO A 831 -51.31 -13.92 -17.43
CA PRO A 831 -50.94 -12.63 -18.03
C PRO A 831 -51.94 -11.51 -17.70
N LEU A 832 -51.44 -10.30 -17.50
CA LEU A 832 -52.23 -9.10 -17.23
C LEU A 832 -52.61 -8.38 -18.53
N THR A 833 -53.67 -7.57 -18.49
CA THR A 833 -54.11 -6.75 -19.62
C THR A 833 -54.27 -5.29 -19.19
N ALA A 834 -53.55 -4.37 -19.83
CA ALA A 834 -53.75 -2.94 -19.66
C ALA A 834 -55.13 -2.53 -20.22
N THR A 835 -56.05 -2.09 -19.36
CA THR A 835 -57.40 -1.66 -19.74
C THR A 835 -57.69 -0.19 -19.45
N GLU A 836 -56.81 0.47 -18.69
CA GLU A 836 -56.92 1.87 -18.29
C GLU A 836 -55.93 2.76 -19.09
N PRO A 837 -56.26 4.03 -19.36
CA PRO A 837 -55.30 4.96 -19.96
C PRO A 837 -54.07 5.13 -19.06
N ASP A 838 -52.90 5.33 -19.65
CA ASP A 838 -51.59 5.44 -18.97
C ASP A 838 -51.17 4.18 -18.18
N THR A 839 -51.73 3.02 -18.55
CA THR A 839 -51.28 1.71 -18.06
C THR A 839 -50.58 0.91 -19.15
N TYR A 840 -49.45 0.30 -18.80
CA TYR A 840 -48.59 -0.44 -19.73
C TYR A 840 -48.25 -1.80 -19.14
N THR A 841 -48.24 -2.86 -19.96
CA THR A 841 -47.77 -4.18 -19.55
C THR A 841 -46.37 -4.45 -20.05
N TYR A 842 -45.54 -5.06 -19.20
CA TYR A 842 -44.17 -5.45 -19.53
C TYR A 842 -43.94 -6.92 -19.16
N PRO A 843 -43.09 -7.63 -19.93
CA PRO A 843 -42.67 -8.96 -19.56
C PRO A 843 -41.76 -8.93 -18.32
N GLU A 844 -41.81 -10.00 -17.53
CA GLU A 844 -40.88 -10.24 -16.42
C GLU A 844 -40.01 -11.45 -16.77
N TRP A 845 -38.72 -11.36 -16.52
CA TRP A 845 -37.79 -12.45 -16.79
C TRP A 845 -37.82 -13.47 -15.65
N ASP A 846 -38.13 -14.73 -15.97
CA ASP A 846 -38.04 -15.83 -15.03
C ASP A 846 -36.70 -16.56 -15.19
N PHE A 847 -35.73 -16.22 -14.33
CA PHE A 847 -34.40 -16.84 -14.39
C PHE A 847 -34.41 -18.36 -14.16
N ARG A 848 -35.43 -18.90 -13.49
CA ARG A 848 -35.52 -20.34 -13.19
C ARG A 848 -35.98 -21.12 -14.41
N ALA A 849 -36.91 -20.55 -15.18
CA ALA A 849 -37.39 -21.13 -16.43
C ALA A 849 -36.53 -20.74 -17.64
N ASN A 850 -35.65 -19.74 -17.48
CA ASN A 850 -34.89 -19.12 -18.57
C ASN A 850 -35.80 -18.62 -19.70
N GLU A 851 -36.99 -18.11 -19.33
CA GLU A 851 -38.04 -17.66 -20.25
C GLU A 851 -38.72 -16.40 -19.71
N TYR A 852 -39.31 -15.59 -20.61
CA TYR A 852 -40.11 -14.44 -20.23
C TYR A 852 -41.54 -14.84 -19.89
N LYS A 853 -42.07 -14.28 -18.80
CA LYS A 853 -43.51 -14.25 -18.53
C LYS A 853 -44.13 -13.09 -19.30
N PRO A 854 -44.95 -13.34 -20.33
CA PRO A 854 -45.54 -12.28 -21.15
C PRO A 854 -46.57 -11.48 -20.33
N ASP A 855 -46.56 -10.16 -20.51
CA ASP A 855 -47.50 -9.22 -19.88
C ASP A 855 -47.69 -9.43 -18.36
N TRP A 856 -46.58 -9.70 -17.66
CA TRP A 856 -46.63 -10.13 -16.27
C TRP A 856 -46.72 -8.96 -15.28
N CYS A 857 -46.10 -7.83 -15.63
CA CYS A 857 -46.04 -6.64 -14.80
C CYS A 857 -46.86 -5.52 -15.43
N MET A 858 -47.63 -4.79 -14.62
CA MET A 858 -48.41 -3.63 -15.03
C MET A 858 -47.85 -2.35 -14.40
N ILE A 859 -47.51 -1.39 -15.25
CA ILE A 859 -47.08 -0.04 -14.88
C ILE A 859 -48.24 0.92 -15.00
N HIS A 860 -48.39 1.79 -14.00
CA HIS A 860 -49.32 2.91 -13.97
C HIS A 860 -48.50 4.21 -14.04
N GLU A 861 -48.47 4.84 -15.21
CA GLU A 861 -47.77 6.12 -15.41
C GLU A 861 -48.62 7.29 -14.89
N LYS A 862 -48.03 8.14 -14.06
CA LYS A 862 -48.69 9.31 -13.45
C LYS A 862 -47.76 10.52 -13.50
N VAL A 863 -48.30 11.68 -13.84
CA VAL A 863 -47.55 12.95 -13.70
C VAL A 863 -47.52 13.36 -12.23
N MET A 864 -46.34 13.72 -11.72
CA MET A 864 -46.16 14.14 -10.33
C MET A 864 -46.98 15.41 -10.04
N THR A 865 -47.63 15.47 -8.88
CA THR A 865 -48.43 16.64 -8.46
C THR A 865 -47.53 17.84 -8.11
N ASP A 866 -48.10 19.05 -8.15
CA ASP A 866 -47.35 20.28 -7.82
C ASP A 866 -47.25 20.49 -6.30
N GLY A 867 -46.02 20.74 -5.82
CA GLY A 867 -45.67 21.13 -4.46
C GLY A 867 -45.32 22.62 -4.33
N GLU A 868 -44.57 22.95 -3.27
CA GLU A 868 -44.10 24.31 -3.02
C GLU A 868 -42.74 24.56 -3.71
N PRO A 869 -42.52 25.72 -4.34
CA PRO A 869 -41.25 26.04 -5.00
C PRO A 869 -40.11 26.40 -4.03
N ASN A 870 -40.39 26.45 -2.72
CA ASN A 870 -39.45 26.93 -1.71
C ASN A 870 -38.26 25.99 -1.55
N PHE A 871 -38.50 24.67 -1.52
CA PHE A 871 -37.44 23.66 -1.38
C PHE A 871 -36.34 23.85 -2.42
N TYR A 872 -36.69 23.90 -3.71
CA TYR A 872 -35.72 24.06 -4.81
C TYR A 872 -34.88 25.35 -4.67
N ARG A 873 -35.50 26.46 -4.26
CA ARG A 873 -34.80 27.75 -4.09
C ARG A 873 -33.91 27.75 -2.85
N GLU A 874 -34.38 27.18 -1.75
CA GLU A 874 -33.63 27.04 -0.50
C GLU A 874 -32.42 26.13 -0.70
N THR A 875 -32.59 24.97 -1.36
CA THR A 875 -31.48 24.06 -1.69
C THR A 875 -30.38 24.74 -2.51
N LEU A 876 -30.75 25.52 -3.54
CA LEU A 876 -29.76 26.26 -4.34
C LEU A 876 -29.07 27.38 -3.55
N ALA A 877 -29.79 28.03 -2.63
CA ALA A 877 -29.24 29.08 -1.78
C ALA A 877 -28.28 28.51 -0.73
N ASP A 878 -28.67 27.42 -0.06
CA ASP A 878 -27.88 26.73 0.96
C ASP A 878 -26.59 26.13 0.38
N ASN A 879 -26.63 25.72 -0.90
CA ASN A 879 -25.50 25.13 -1.61
C ASN A 879 -24.86 26.08 -2.64
N ALA A 880 -24.99 27.40 -2.47
CA ALA A 880 -24.55 28.37 -3.49
C ALA A 880 -23.07 28.25 -3.89
N SER A 881 -22.18 27.93 -2.94
CA SER A 881 -20.75 27.69 -3.21
C SER A 881 -20.54 26.45 -4.10
N LEU A 882 -21.20 25.35 -3.77
CA LEU A 882 -21.16 24.10 -4.52
C LEU A 882 -21.77 24.28 -5.92
N VAL A 883 -22.89 24.99 -6.05
CA VAL A 883 -23.50 25.34 -7.34
C VAL A 883 -22.51 26.12 -8.21
N ALA A 884 -21.79 27.11 -7.65
CA ALA A 884 -20.80 27.88 -8.38
C ALA A 884 -19.60 27.02 -8.82
N GLN A 885 -19.16 26.09 -7.97
CA GLN A 885 -18.08 25.15 -8.30
C GLN A 885 -18.50 24.18 -9.41
N ILE A 886 -19.66 23.53 -9.28
CA ILE A 886 -20.20 22.62 -10.29
C ILE A 886 -20.39 23.39 -11.61
N LYS A 887 -20.95 24.59 -11.57
CA LYS A 887 -21.12 25.42 -12.78
C LYS A 887 -19.79 25.70 -13.48
N ARG A 888 -18.74 26.11 -12.77
CA ARG A 888 -17.40 26.30 -13.36
C ARG A 888 -16.84 25.01 -13.95
N GLN A 889 -17.01 23.89 -13.25
CA GLN A 889 -16.54 22.58 -13.74
C GLN A 889 -17.26 22.14 -15.00
N PHE A 890 -18.56 22.42 -15.12
CA PHE A 890 -19.36 22.13 -16.29
C PHE A 890 -19.13 23.13 -17.43
N GLU A 891 -18.80 24.39 -17.13
CA GLU A 891 -18.36 25.37 -18.14
C GLU A 891 -17.06 24.96 -18.84
N LEU A 892 -16.15 24.26 -18.15
CA LEU A 892 -14.93 23.66 -18.74
C LEU A 892 -15.23 22.45 -19.65
N VAL A 893 -16.44 21.87 -19.54
CA VAL A 893 -16.90 20.70 -20.30
C VAL A 893 -17.74 21.12 -21.52
N ILE A 894 -18.13 22.40 -21.59
CA ILE A 894 -18.69 23.00 -22.81
C ILE A 894 -17.58 22.92 -23.88
N PRO A 895 -17.81 22.23 -25.02
CA PRO A 895 -16.76 22.04 -26.02
C PRO A 895 -16.18 23.37 -26.47
N GLU A 896 -14.86 23.51 -26.37
CA GLU A 896 -14.12 24.50 -27.14
C GLU A 896 -14.48 24.30 -28.62
N MET A 897 -14.85 25.39 -29.27
CA MET A 897 -14.99 25.40 -30.72
C MET A 897 -13.67 24.88 -31.33
N TYR A 898 -13.78 23.83 -32.15
CA TYR A 898 -12.72 23.18 -32.96
C TYR A 898 -11.86 22.13 -32.25
N ARG A 899 -12.27 20.84 -32.27
CA ARG A 899 -11.39 19.70 -31.94
C ARG A 899 -10.66 19.22 -33.20
N LYS A 900 -9.36 18.94 -33.09
CA LYS A 900 -8.59 18.29 -34.16
C LYS A 900 -8.99 16.82 -34.24
N GLN A 901 -9.59 16.42 -35.36
CA GLN A 901 -9.83 15.04 -35.73
C GLN A 901 -8.59 14.54 -36.47
N LYS A 902 -7.85 13.63 -35.83
CA LYS A 902 -6.63 12.98 -36.33
C LYS A 902 -6.96 11.75 -37.20
N ARG A 903 -5.95 11.18 -37.85
CA ARG A 903 -6.04 9.97 -38.69
C ARG A 903 -7.15 10.03 -39.76
N LEU A 904 -7.06 10.99 -40.66
CA LEU A 904 -7.95 11.17 -41.81
C LEU A 904 -7.21 10.94 -43.12
N GLU A 905 -7.90 10.42 -44.14
CA GLU A 905 -7.36 10.24 -45.50
C GLU A 905 -7.00 11.58 -46.16
N ASP A 906 -7.71 12.65 -45.79
CA ASP A 906 -7.48 14.02 -46.26
C ASP A 906 -7.77 15.02 -45.14
N GLY A 907 -6.99 16.09 -45.05
CA GLY A 907 -7.05 17.05 -43.95
C GLY A 907 -6.21 18.30 -44.17
N GLU A 908 -6.16 19.16 -43.15
CA GLU A 908 -5.47 20.45 -43.24
C GLU A 908 -3.95 20.28 -43.22
N GLU A 909 -3.44 19.30 -42.47
CA GLU A 909 -2.02 19.06 -42.27
C GLU A 909 -1.78 17.58 -41.95
N HIS A 910 -0.54 17.11 -42.14
CA HIS A 910 -0.17 15.73 -41.83
C HIS A 910 -0.17 15.49 -40.32
N ASP A 911 -0.68 14.34 -39.91
CA ASP A 911 -0.54 13.84 -38.54
C ASP A 911 0.82 13.14 -38.43
N LEU A 912 1.77 13.78 -37.73
CA LEU A 912 3.15 13.28 -37.62
C LEU A 912 3.21 11.85 -37.09
N ASP A 913 2.33 11.52 -36.13
CA ASP A 913 2.27 10.19 -35.52
C ASP A 913 1.85 9.14 -36.58
N ALA A 914 0.80 9.44 -37.36
CA ALA A 914 0.31 8.54 -38.42
C ALA A 914 1.31 8.41 -39.58
N VAL A 915 2.06 9.47 -39.90
CA VAL A 915 3.12 9.42 -40.92
C VAL A 915 4.29 8.56 -40.44
N LEU A 916 4.67 8.68 -39.17
CA LEU A 916 5.71 7.83 -38.57
C LEU A 916 5.26 6.37 -38.57
N GLU A 917 4.04 6.07 -38.11
CA GLU A 917 3.44 4.72 -38.17
C GLU A 917 3.47 4.18 -39.61
N ALA A 918 3.03 4.96 -40.60
CA ALA A 918 3.04 4.52 -41.99
C ALA A 918 4.44 4.22 -42.53
N VAL A 919 5.46 4.99 -42.15
CA VAL A 919 6.85 4.72 -42.53
C VAL A 919 7.39 3.46 -41.83
N ILE A 920 6.99 3.25 -40.58
CA ILE A 920 7.31 2.04 -39.80
C ILE A 920 6.64 0.82 -40.44
N ASP A 921 5.36 0.88 -40.79
CA ASP A 921 4.61 -0.19 -41.48
C ASP A 921 5.27 -0.55 -42.80
N LEU A 922 5.66 0.45 -43.59
CA LEU A 922 6.39 0.24 -44.85
C LEU A 922 7.74 -0.45 -44.64
N ARG A 923 8.46 -0.12 -43.56
CA ARG A 923 9.70 -0.83 -43.18
C ARG A 923 9.41 -2.26 -42.71
N ALA A 924 8.28 -2.48 -42.05
CA ALA A 924 7.83 -3.80 -41.59
C ALA A 924 7.20 -4.66 -42.69
N GLY A 925 7.09 -4.16 -43.92
CA GLY A 925 6.48 -4.89 -45.04
C GLY A 925 4.95 -4.97 -44.95
N VAL A 926 4.33 -4.20 -44.05
CA VAL A 926 2.88 -4.09 -43.88
C VAL A 926 2.38 -2.93 -44.74
N SER A 927 1.16 -3.06 -45.29
CA SER A 927 0.55 -1.95 -46.04
C SER A 927 0.09 -0.86 -45.07
N PRO A 928 0.63 0.37 -45.15
CA PRO A 928 0.29 1.44 -44.22
C PRO A 928 -1.14 1.94 -44.40
N GLU A 929 -1.73 2.51 -43.36
CA GLU A 929 -3.01 3.21 -43.50
C GLU A 929 -2.85 4.52 -44.30
N GLU A 930 -3.82 4.82 -45.17
CA GLU A 930 -3.85 6.06 -45.97
C GLU A 930 -4.25 7.30 -45.13
N LYS A 931 -4.58 7.11 -43.85
CA LYS A 931 -5.13 8.11 -42.93
C LYS A 931 -4.06 9.03 -42.30
N LEU A 932 -3.30 9.74 -43.14
CA LEU A 932 -2.11 10.48 -42.72
C LEU A 932 -2.35 11.94 -42.28
N TYR A 933 -3.61 12.40 -42.23
CA TYR A 933 -3.93 13.82 -42.03
C TYR A 933 -4.77 14.09 -40.78
N TRP A 934 -4.83 15.34 -40.35
CA TRP A 934 -5.78 15.81 -39.34
C TRP A 934 -6.56 17.06 -39.82
N ARG A 935 -7.77 17.26 -39.30
CA ARG A 935 -8.65 18.41 -39.62
C ARG A 935 -9.35 18.96 -38.38
N ARG A 936 -9.67 20.26 -38.35
CA ARG A 936 -10.52 20.83 -37.27
C ARG A 936 -11.99 20.58 -37.57
N ASN A 937 -12.68 19.85 -36.69
CA ASN A 937 -14.10 19.60 -36.83
C ASN A 937 -14.89 20.22 -35.66
N LYS A 938 -16.07 20.76 -35.97
CA LYS A 938 -16.96 21.35 -34.97
C LYS A 938 -17.88 20.23 -34.47
N ASN A 939 -17.57 19.69 -33.29
CA ASN A 939 -18.36 18.61 -32.71
C ASN A 939 -19.47 19.22 -31.85
N GLU A 940 -20.73 19.03 -32.23
CA GLU A 940 -21.89 19.43 -31.42
C GLU A 940 -22.20 18.33 -30.40
N ARG A 941 -22.36 18.72 -29.14
CA ARG A 941 -22.72 17.81 -28.03
C ARG A 941 -24.18 17.36 -28.23
N SER A 942 -24.40 16.05 -28.35
CA SER A 942 -25.72 15.42 -28.53
C SER A 942 -25.87 14.25 -27.55
N VAL A 943 -26.33 14.55 -26.34
CA VAL A 943 -26.49 13.62 -25.21
C VAL A 943 -27.94 13.68 -24.73
N ALA A 944 -28.56 12.51 -24.53
CA ALA A 944 -29.87 12.36 -23.87
C ALA A 944 -29.75 11.48 -22.62
N VAL A 945 -30.29 11.91 -21.47
CA VAL A 945 -30.14 11.18 -20.20
C VAL A 945 -31.47 11.05 -19.45
N ALA A 946 -31.80 9.85 -18.97
CA ALA A 946 -32.94 9.62 -18.09
C ALA A 946 -32.47 9.31 -16.67
N PHE A 947 -32.95 10.07 -15.68
CA PHE A 947 -32.75 9.79 -14.25
C PHE A 947 -33.97 9.06 -13.71
N LEU A 948 -33.78 7.83 -13.22
CA LEU A 948 -34.80 6.98 -12.63
C LEU A 948 -34.54 6.84 -11.13
N LEU A 949 -35.43 7.40 -10.32
CA LEU A 949 -35.31 7.51 -8.85
C LEU A 949 -36.15 6.44 -8.17
N ASP A 950 -35.56 5.70 -7.24
CA ASP A 950 -36.36 4.84 -6.36
C ASP A 950 -37.17 5.70 -5.38
N MET A 951 -38.48 5.50 -5.37
CA MET A 951 -39.39 6.13 -4.41
C MET A 951 -39.96 5.09 -3.44
N SER A 952 -39.29 3.97 -3.22
CA SER A 952 -39.70 2.91 -2.30
C SER A 952 -39.62 3.32 -0.82
N ALA A 953 -40.17 2.49 0.06
CA ALA A 953 -40.26 2.72 1.50
C ALA A 953 -38.88 2.77 2.19
N SER A 954 -37.85 2.11 1.64
CA SER A 954 -36.49 2.16 2.18
C SER A 954 -35.92 3.58 2.13
N THR A 955 -36.31 4.38 1.13
CA THR A 955 -35.85 5.78 0.98
C THR A 955 -36.36 6.71 2.09
N ALA A 956 -37.27 6.22 2.96
CA ALA A 956 -37.72 6.90 4.17
C ALA A 956 -36.74 6.79 5.35
N GLU A 957 -35.70 5.96 5.23
CA GLU A 957 -34.69 5.78 6.27
C GLU A 957 -34.03 7.13 6.61
N ALA A 958 -33.92 7.39 7.92
CA ALA A 958 -33.30 8.59 8.43
C ALA A 958 -31.79 8.44 8.36
N ILE A 959 -31.11 9.47 7.87
CA ILE A 959 -29.65 9.50 7.83
C ILE A 959 -29.16 9.67 9.26
N ASP A 960 -28.59 8.62 9.83
CA ASP A 960 -27.87 8.71 11.10
C ASP A 960 -26.67 9.65 10.87
N GLU A 961 -26.73 10.87 11.43
CA GLU A 961 -25.55 11.73 11.48
C GLU A 961 -24.40 10.91 12.07
N ALA A 962 -23.33 10.74 11.29
CA ALA A 962 -22.08 10.15 11.77
C ALA A 962 -21.78 10.69 13.17
N LYS A 963 -21.75 9.78 14.15
CA LYS A 963 -21.51 10.00 15.58
C LYS A 963 -20.92 11.38 15.90
N LYS A 964 -21.80 12.36 16.17
CA LYS A 964 -21.47 13.32 17.24
C LYS A 964 -21.34 12.50 18.52
N PRO A 965 -20.31 12.73 19.36
CA PRO A 965 -20.16 11.98 20.60
C PRO A 965 -21.44 12.16 21.41
N SER A 966 -22.14 11.05 21.64
CA SER A 966 -23.30 10.99 22.49
C SER A 966 -22.86 11.29 23.93
N ASP A 967 -23.11 12.51 24.39
CA ASP A 967 -23.40 12.80 25.80
C ASP A 967 -23.81 14.27 25.96
N ASP A 968 -25.12 14.51 26.00
CA ASP A 968 -25.67 15.67 26.72
C ASP A 968 -27.09 15.37 27.23
N TRP A 969 -27.15 14.63 28.35
CA TRP A 969 -28.38 14.39 29.11
C TRP A 969 -28.29 14.92 30.55
N GLY A 970 -27.74 16.13 30.74
CA GLY A 970 -27.81 16.85 32.02
C GLY A 970 -29.00 17.81 32.05
N ALA A 971 -30.08 17.48 32.76
CA ALA A 971 -31.07 18.48 33.14
C ALA A 971 -30.48 19.37 34.26
N PRO A 972 -30.60 20.71 34.20
CA PRO A 972 -30.11 21.58 35.28
C PRO A 972 -30.85 21.32 36.61
N ASP A 973 -30.12 21.31 37.73
CA ASP A 973 -30.67 21.09 39.08
C ASP A 973 -31.47 22.32 39.62
N ASP A 974 -31.32 23.50 39.01
CA ASP A 974 -32.04 24.70 39.40
C ASP A 974 -33.50 24.70 38.86
N PRO A 975 -34.54 24.87 39.69
CA PRO A 975 -35.94 24.81 39.26
C PRO A 975 -36.35 25.87 38.23
N VAL A 976 -35.65 27.03 38.20
CA VAL A 976 -35.96 28.11 37.27
C VAL A 976 -35.30 27.86 35.92
N GLU A 977 -34.02 27.44 35.90
CA GLU A 977 -33.35 26.97 34.69
C GLU A 977 -34.00 25.71 34.12
N TYR A 978 -34.46 24.77 34.96
CA TYR A 978 -35.21 23.59 34.53
C TYR A 978 -36.52 23.97 33.81
N MET A 979 -37.22 25.00 34.29
CA MET A 979 -38.45 25.51 33.66
C MET A 979 -38.19 26.32 32.38
N VAL A 980 -36.99 26.90 32.23
CA VAL A 980 -36.52 27.54 30.99
C VAL A 980 -36.07 26.47 29.99
N TRP A 981 -35.32 25.47 30.42
CA TRP A 981 -34.92 24.28 29.66
C TRP A 981 -36.13 23.49 29.14
N LEU A 982 -37.16 23.29 29.98
CA LEU A 982 -38.45 22.70 29.60
C LEU A 982 -39.25 23.58 28.63
N ARG A 983 -39.13 24.91 28.72
CA ARG A 983 -39.81 25.83 27.79
C ARG A 983 -39.12 25.85 26.43
N SER A 984 -37.80 25.97 26.40
CA SER A 984 -36.99 25.89 25.18
C SER A 984 -37.22 24.56 24.46
N ARG A 985 -37.28 23.44 25.20
CA ARG A 985 -37.59 22.11 24.61
C ARG A 985 -39.04 21.92 24.15
N ARG A 986 -40.02 22.66 24.69
CA ARG A 986 -41.40 22.62 24.17
C ARG A 986 -41.59 23.51 22.94
N SER A 987 -40.82 24.61 22.82
CA SER A 987 -40.78 25.41 21.59
C SER A 987 -40.02 24.72 20.45
N GLU A 988 -39.07 23.84 20.77
CA GLU A 988 -38.36 22.98 19.79
C GLU A 988 -39.10 21.67 19.44
N GLY A 989 -40.31 21.45 19.98
CA GLY A 989 -41.09 20.23 19.80
C GLY A 989 -41.71 20.00 18.41
N MET A 990 -41.33 20.77 17.38
CA MET A 990 -41.88 20.63 16.03
C MET A 990 -40.85 21.00 14.94
N ARG A 991 -39.71 20.29 14.92
CA ARG A 991 -38.83 20.00 13.76
C ARG A 991 -37.49 19.46 14.28
N ARG A 992 -37.44 18.17 14.61
CA ARG A 992 -36.18 17.43 14.53
C ARG A 992 -36.00 17.08 13.05
N THR A 993 -35.18 17.84 12.34
CA THR A 993 -34.84 17.60 10.94
C THR A 993 -33.75 16.52 10.88
N TYR A 994 -34.15 15.25 11.00
CA TYR A 994 -33.38 14.20 10.35
C TYR A 994 -33.64 14.34 8.84
N LYS A 995 -32.59 14.37 8.02
CA LYS A 995 -32.75 14.27 6.57
C LYS A 995 -33.00 12.80 6.24
N ARG A 996 -33.98 12.50 5.39
CA ARG A 996 -34.19 11.14 4.86
C ARG A 996 -33.37 10.97 3.59
N ILE A 997 -33.12 9.73 3.18
CA ILE A 997 -32.41 9.41 1.93
C ILE A 997 -33.06 10.14 0.74
N VAL A 998 -34.39 10.08 0.62
CA VAL A 998 -35.15 10.78 -0.42
C VAL A 998 -34.95 12.31 -0.40
N ASP A 999 -34.72 12.92 0.77
CA ASP A 999 -34.52 14.37 0.86
C ASP A 999 -33.16 14.75 0.26
N VAL A 1000 -32.15 13.88 0.40
CA VAL A 1000 -30.81 14.07 -0.18
C VAL A 1000 -30.78 13.74 -1.68
N GLU A 1001 -31.57 12.77 -2.14
CA GLU A 1001 -31.76 12.51 -3.57
C GLU A 1001 -32.36 13.72 -4.29
N LYS A 1002 -33.39 14.35 -3.70
CA LYS A 1002 -33.95 15.60 -4.23
C LYS A 1002 -32.93 16.72 -4.29
N GLU A 1003 -32.09 16.86 -3.27
CA GLU A 1003 -31.02 17.86 -3.25
C GLU A 1003 -30.02 17.61 -4.39
N GLY A 1004 -29.58 16.37 -4.58
CA GLY A 1004 -28.63 16.02 -5.64
C GLY A 1004 -29.16 16.26 -7.05
N ILE A 1005 -30.43 15.92 -7.30
CA ILE A 1005 -31.07 16.18 -8.59
C ILE A 1005 -31.25 17.68 -8.81
N THR A 1006 -31.62 18.43 -7.78
CA THR A 1006 -31.77 19.89 -7.86
C THR A 1006 -30.48 20.56 -8.31
N LEU A 1007 -29.34 20.14 -7.75
CA LEU A 1007 -28.03 20.63 -8.15
C LEU A 1007 -27.67 20.21 -9.59
N LEU A 1008 -27.90 18.95 -9.93
CA LEU A 1008 -27.60 18.42 -11.25
C LEU A 1008 -28.41 19.09 -12.36
N VAL A 1009 -29.72 19.28 -12.16
CA VAL A 1009 -30.61 19.92 -13.13
C VAL A 1009 -30.13 21.32 -13.49
N ASN A 1010 -29.71 22.11 -12.49
CA ASN A 1010 -29.17 23.44 -12.74
C ASN A 1010 -27.89 23.40 -13.63
N SER A 1011 -27.11 22.33 -13.54
CA SER A 1011 -25.94 22.10 -14.39
C SER A 1011 -26.30 21.61 -15.79
N LEU A 1012 -27.28 20.70 -15.91
CA LEU A 1012 -27.77 20.20 -17.20
C LEU A 1012 -28.39 21.31 -18.06
N GLU A 1013 -29.15 22.22 -17.43
CA GLU A 1013 -29.67 23.43 -18.10
C GLU A 1013 -28.56 24.35 -18.63
N THR A 1014 -27.38 24.34 -18.00
CA THR A 1014 -26.22 25.12 -18.47
C THR A 1014 -25.54 24.45 -19.67
N LEU A 1015 -25.50 23.10 -19.71
CA LEU A 1015 -24.92 22.33 -20.83
C LEU A 1015 -25.83 22.28 -22.07
N GLY A 1016 -27.15 22.27 -21.87
CA GLY A 1016 -28.14 22.10 -22.93
C GLY A 1016 -28.35 20.63 -23.35
N ASP A 1017 -27.97 19.67 -22.51
CA ASP A 1017 -28.24 18.24 -22.74
C ASP A 1017 -29.75 17.94 -22.59
N THR A 1018 -30.26 16.96 -23.34
CA THR A 1018 -31.67 16.53 -23.20
C THR A 1018 -31.78 15.59 -22.01
N TYR A 1019 -32.73 15.81 -21.10
CA TYR A 1019 -32.86 14.93 -19.93
C TYR A 1019 -34.30 14.72 -19.46
N GLY A 1020 -34.57 13.57 -18.84
CA GLY A 1020 -35.84 13.22 -18.19
C GLY A 1020 -35.62 12.85 -16.72
N ILE A 1021 -36.61 13.11 -15.87
CA ILE A 1021 -36.60 12.77 -14.45
C ILE A 1021 -37.86 11.98 -14.13
N PHE A 1022 -37.67 10.74 -13.70
CA PHE A 1022 -38.72 9.77 -13.42
C PHE A 1022 -38.52 9.16 -12.04
N GLY A 1023 -39.61 8.77 -11.38
CA GLY A 1023 -39.59 8.03 -10.11
C GLY A 1023 -40.40 6.75 -10.23
N PHE A 1024 -40.09 5.72 -9.44
CA PHE A 1024 -40.87 4.48 -9.46
C PHE A 1024 -41.12 3.91 -8.06
N SER A 1025 -42.20 3.15 -7.90
CA SER A 1025 -42.49 2.38 -6.69
C SER A 1025 -43.33 1.15 -7.02
N GLY A 1026 -43.01 0.00 -6.43
CA GLY A 1026 -43.69 -1.28 -6.67
C GLY A 1026 -44.71 -1.64 -5.60
N TYR A 1027 -45.84 -2.22 -5.99
CA TYR A 1027 -46.79 -2.86 -5.08
C TYR A 1027 -47.34 -4.14 -5.72
N GLY A 1028 -46.45 -5.12 -5.89
CA GLY A 1028 -46.74 -6.36 -6.60
C GLY A 1028 -46.83 -6.16 -8.12
N ARG A 1029 -47.01 -7.28 -8.83
CA ARG A 1029 -46.94 -7.32 -10.30
C ARG A 1029 -48.04 -6.50 -11.00
N GLU A 1030 -49.17 -6.30 -10.32
CA GLU A 1030 -50.35 -5.61 -10.89
C GLU A 1030 -50.30 -4.10 -10.72
N ASN A 1031 -49.36 -3.59 -9.91
CA ASN A 1031 -49.33 -2.18 -9.55
C ASN A 1031 -47.90 -1.68 -9.34
N VAL A 1032 -47.19 -1.41 -10.44
CA VAL A 1032 -45.93 -0.65 -10.42
C VAL A 1032 -46.25 0.79 -10.79
N GLU A 1033 -46.07 1.73 -9.86
CA GLU A 1033 -46.32 3.15 -10.10
C GLU A 1033 -45.08 3.79 -10.71
N PHE A 1034 -45.25 4.50 -11.82
CA PHE A 1034 -44.21 5.25 -12.51
C PHE A 1034 -44.59 6.73 -12.53
N TYR A 1035 -43.76 7.58 -11.93
CA TYR A 1035 -44.00 9.00 -11.74
C TYR A 1035 -43.15 9.82 -12.72
N THR A 1036 -43.80 10.62 -13.56
CA THR A 1036 -43.12 11.57 -14.45
C THR A 1036 -42.99 12.92 -13.73
N ILE A 1037 -41.76 13.26 -13.32
CA ILE A 1037 -41.43 14.56 -12.72
C ILE A 1037 -41.15 15.57 -13.84
N LYS A 1038 -40.30 15.19 -14.80
CA LYS A 1038 -40.03 15.94 -16.02
C LYS A 1038 -39.85 14.96 -17.17
N ASP A 1039 -40.65 15.11 -18.23
CA ASP A 1039 -40.48 14.28 -19.42
C ASP A 1039 -39.26 14.71 -20.26
N LEU A 1040 -38.78 13.85 -21.16
CA LEU A 1040 -37.61 14.09 -22.01
C LEU A 1040 -37.80 15.31 -22.92
N ASP A 1041 -38.99 15.45 -23.51
CA ASP A 1041 -39.37 16.57 -24.39
C ASP A 1041 -39.90 17.81 -23.63
N GLU A 1042 -40.08 17.70 -22.31
CA GLU A 1042 -40.61 18.79 -21.49
C GLU A 1042 -39.51 19.85 -21.24
N LYS A 1043 -39.82 21.13 -21.48
CA LYS A 1043 -38.91 22.23 -21.14
C LYS A 1043 -38.90 22.48 -19.63
N PHE A 1044 -37.75 22.85 -19.09
CA PHE A 1044 -37.64 23.24 -17.69
C PHE A 1044 -38.39 24.55 -17.44
N THR A 1045 -39.51 24.46 -16.72
CA THR A 1045 -40.38 25.58 -16.34
C THR A 1045 -40.59 25.58 -14.81
N GLU A 1046 -41.23 26.62 -14.25
CA GLU A 1046 -41.50 26.70 -12.80
C GLU A 1046 -42.34 25.55 -12.22
N ILE A 1047 -42.92 24.70 -13.07
CA ILE A 1047 -43.69 23.52 -12.66
C ILE A 1047 -42.75 22.38 -12.21
N VAL A 1048 -41.62 22.17 -12.89
CA VAL A 1048 -40.69 21.07 -12.59
C VAL A 1048 -40.11 21.16 -11.17
N PRO A 1049 -39.62 22.33 -10.68
CA PRO A 1049 -39.24 22.50 -9.28
C PRO A 1049 -40.32 22.15 -8.26
N ARG A 1050 -41.60 22.42 -8.58
CA ARG A 1050 -42.73 22.08 -7.70
C ARG A 1050 -43.00 20.58 -7.68
N ARG A 1051 -42.77 19.88 -8.79
CA ARG A 1051 -42.90 18.42 -8.84
C ARG A 1051 -41.77 17.72 -8.07
N ILE A 1052 -40.54 18.23 -8.12
CA ILE A 1052 -39.40 17.72 -7.34
C ILE A 1052 -39.71 17.75 -5.83
N ASP A 1053 -40.33 18.83 -5.34
CA ASP A 1053 -40.74 18.96 -3.93
C ASP A 1053 -41.66 17.80 -3.48
N ARG A 1054 -42.53 17.31 -4.36
CA ARG A 1054 -43.51 16.24 -4.07
C ARG A 1054 -42.98 14.81 -4.10
N ILE A 1055 -41.72 14.59 -4.50
CA ILE A 1055 -41.09 13.27 -4.40
C ILE A 1055 -41.16 12.80 -2.93
N ALA A 1056 -41.66 11.60 -2.66
CA ALA A 1056 -41.76 11.06 -1.31
C ALA A 1056 -41.64 9.53 -1.33
N PRO A 1057 -41.19 8.90 -0.24
CA PRO A 1057 -41.14 7.44 -0.13
C PRO A 1057 -42.55 6.85 -0.16
N LEU A 1058 -42.72 5.74 -0.88
CA LEU A 1058 -43.96 5.03 -1.15
C LEU A 1058 -43.82 3.55 -0.77
N HIS A 1059 -44.14 2.61 -1.67
CA HIS A 1059 -44.32 1.18 -1.41
C HIS A 1059 -42.99 0.39 -1.53
N ALA A 1060 -42.93 -0.69 -2.30
CA ALA A 1060 -41.76 -1.55 -2.47
C ALA A 1060 -40.95 -1.20 -3.75
N THR A 1061 -40.00 -2.03 -4.15
CA THR A 1061 -39.03 -1.77 -5.24
C THR A 1061 -39.12 -2.85 -6.33
N ARG A 1062 -39.83 -2.58 -7.43
CA ARG A 1062 -39.89 -3.46 -8.62
C ARG A 1062 -39.23 -2.80 -9.84
N MET A 1063 -37.90 -2.92 -9.95
CA MET A 1063 -37.09 -2.14 -10.90
C MET A 1063 -37.23 -2.58 -12.37
N GLY A 1064 -37.27 -3.88 -12.64
CA GLY A 1064 -37.30 -4.44 -14.01
C GLY A 1064 -38.30 -3.75 -14.95
N PRO A 1065 -39.61 -3.73 -14.63
CA PRO A 1065 -40.59 -3.03 -15.47
C PRO A 1065 -40.34 -1.53 -15.58
N ALA A 1066 -39.93 -0.84 -14.50
CA ALA A 1066 -39.64 0.60 -14.52
C ALA A 1066 -38.46 0.94 -15.46
N ILE A 1067 -37.42 0.11 -15.47
CA ILE A 1067 -36.28 0.23 -16.40
C ILE A 1067 -36.76 0.05 -17.84
N ARG A 1068 -37.52 -1.02 -18.14
CA ARG A 1068 -38.04 -1.27 -19.50
C ARG A 1068 -38.90 -0.13 -20.02
N HIS A 1069 -39.72 0.48 -19.17
CA HIS A 1069 -40.52 1.64 -19.52
C HIS A 1069 -39.67 2.88 -19.81
N THR A 1070 -38.66 3.14 -18.97
CA THR A 1070 -37.72 4.26 -19.19
C THR A 1070 -36.89 4.07 -20.47
N VAL A 1071 -36.46 2.84 -20.75
CA VAL A 1071 -35.77 2.45 -21.99
C VAL A 1071 -36.64 2.72 -23.21
N THR A 1072 -37.94 2.39 -23.14
CA THR A 1072 -38.90 2.66 -24.23
C THR A 1072 -38.95 4.16 -24.53
N LYS A 1073 -39.09 5.01 -23.50
CA LYS A 1073 -39.11 6.48 -23.65
C LYS A 1073 -37.78 7.02 -24.20
N LEU A 1074 -36.64 6.54 -23.70
CA LEU A 1074 -35.33 7.04 -24.12
C LEU A 1074 -34.94 6.60 -25.54
N ALA A 1075 -35.42 5.44 -25.99
CA ALA A 1075 -35.21 4.94 -27.34
C ALA A 1075 -35.87 5.81 -28.43
N GLU A 1076 -36.94 6.54 -28.09
CA GLU A 1076 -37.64 7.47 -29.00
C GLU A 1076 -36.87 8.77 -29.25
N VAL A 1077 -35.89 9.11 -28.39
CA VAL A 1077 -35.10 10.34 -28.50
C VAL A 1077 -33.94 10.17 -29.48
N ASP A 1078 -33.81 11.07 -30.45
CA ASP A 1078 -32.69 11.10 -31.39
C ASP A 1078 -31.47 11.80 -30.76
N ALA A 1079 -30.61 11.04 -30.09
CA ALA A 1079 -29.35 11.50 -29.51
C ALA A 1079 -28.23 10.51 -29.79
N ARG A 1080 -27.01 11.02 -29.98
CA ARG A 1080 -25.82 10.20 -30.29
C ARG A 1080 -25.44 9.29 -29.12
N SER A 1081 -25.52 9.81 -27.90
CA SER A 1081 -25.28 9.04 -26.68
C SER A 1081 -26.50 9.11 -25.77
N ARG A 1082 -26.99 7.96 -25.34
CA ARG A 1082 -28.16 7.84 -24.44
C ARG A 1082 -27.76 7.16 -23.13
N PHE A 1083 -28.08 7.77 -21.99
CA PHE A 1083 -27.72 7.25 -20.68
C PHE A 1083 -28.95 7.05 -19.79
N LEU A 1084 -28.95 5.99 -19.00
CA LEU A 1084 -29.95 5.72 -17.95
C LEU A 1084 -29.26 5.71 -16.59
N PHE A 1085 -29.57 6.66 -15.72
CA PHE A 1085 -29.09 6.71 -14.34
C PHE A 1085 -30.15 6.16 -13.39
N LEU A 1086 -29.90 5.00 -12.80
CA LEU A 1086 -30.71 4.42 -11.73
C LEU A 1086 -30.13 4.86 -10.38
N ILE A 1087 -30.92 5.59 -9.59
CA ILE A 1087 -30.57 5.99 -8.22
C ILE A 1087 -31.49 5.23 -7.28
N SER A 1088 -30.91 4.32 -6.48
CA SER A 1088 -31.67 3.43 -5.60
C SER A 1088 -30.89 3.19 -4.32
N ASP A 1089 -31.58 3.08 -3.19
CA ASP A 1089 -30.95 2.90 -1.88
C ASP A 1089 -30.62 1.42 -1.56
N GLY A 1090 -31.07 0.48 -2.38
CA GLY A 1090 -30.78 -0.93 -2.16
C GLY A 1090 -31.33 -1.90 -3.19
N ARG A 1091 -31.29 -3.18 -2.81
CA ARG A 1091 -31.62 -4.37 -3.63
C ARG A 1091 -33.09 -4.39 -4.08
N PRO A 1092 -33.40 -4.83 -5.32
CA PRO A 1092 -34.78 -5.01 -5.78
C PRO A 1092 -35.59 -5.95 -4.88
N GLN A 1093 -36.74 -5.49 -4.38
CA GLN A 1093 -37.62 -6.27 -3.51
C GLN A 1093 -39.09 -5.81 -3.63
N ASP A 1094 -39.99 -6.74 -3.97
CA ASP A 1094 -41.42 -6.48 -4.10
C ASP A 1094 -42.26 -7.74 -3.80
N ARG A 1095 -43.56 -7.55 -3.55
CA ARG A 1095 -44.53 -8.61 -3.28
C ARG A 1095 -44.70 -9.52 -4.50
N GLY A 1096 -44.59 -10.83 -4.30
CA GLY A 1096 -44.75 -11.85 -5.35
C GLY A 1096 -43.44 -12.40 -5.92
N TYR A 1097 -42.27 -11.93 -5.46
CA TYR A 1097 -40.97 -12.57 -5.76
C TYR A 1097 -40.66 -13.80 -4.89
N SER A 1098 -41.46 -14.08 -3.85
CA SER A 1098 -41.18 -15.11 -2.83
C SER A 1098 -41.85 -16.45 -3.11
N ARG A 1099 -41.03 -17.48 -3.31
CA ARG A 1099 -41.38 -18.88 -2.99
C ARG A 1099 -40.18 -19.57 -2.34
N GLU A 1100 -40.46 -20.22 -1.23
CA GLU A 1100 -39.58 -20.91 -0.26
C GLU A 1100 -38.08 -20.98 -0.62
N GLY A 1101 -37.26 -20.22 0.13
CA GLY A 1101 -35.88 -20.57 0.44
C GLY A 1101 -34.77 -20.11 -0.52
N VAL A 1102 -35.07 -19.59 -1.71
CA VAL A 1102 -34.09 -18.93 -2.63
C VAL A 1102 -34.69 -17.65 -3.21
N GLU A 1103 -34.94 -16.71 -2.32
CA GLU A 1103 -35.93 -15.64 -2.49
C GLU A 1103 -35.35 -14.31 -2.98
N LYS A 1104 -34.02 -14.14 -2.87
CA LYS A 1104 -33.38 -12.83 -3.09
C LYS A 1104 -32.74 -12.68 -4.48
N GLU A 1105 -32.55 -13.76 -5.24
CA GLU A 1105 -31.87 -13.76 -6.54
C GLU A 1105 -32.80 -13.40 -7.71
N TYR A 1106 -34.09 -13.75 -7.61
CA TYR A 1106 -35.03 -13.57 -8.72
C TYR A 1106 -35.13 -12.13 -9.21
N ALA A 1107 -35.36 -11.19 -8.28
CA ALA A 1107 -35.53 -9.78 -8.62
C ALA A 1107 -34.22 -9.14 -9.15
N VAL A 1108 -33.06 -9.66 -8.71
CA VAL A 1108 -31.74 -9.25 -9.22
C VAL A 1108 -31.57 -9.69 -10.67
N HIS A 1109 -31.95 -10.92 -11.01
CA HIS A 1109 -31.86 -11.42 -12.38
C HIS A 1109 -32.84 -10.76 -13.35
N ASP A 1110 -34.08 -10.46 -12.94
CA ASP A 1110 -35.01 -9.69 -13.80
C ASP A 1110 -34.50 -8.27 -14.05
N THR A 1111 -33.96 -7.62 -13.03
CA THR A 1111 -33.36 -6.28 -13.16
C THR A 1111 -32.13 -6.30 -14.06
N ARG A 1112 -31.24 -7.29 -13.90
CA ARG A 1112 -30.09 -7.51 -14.81
C ARG A 1112 -30.55 -7.63 -16.26
N GLN A 1113 -31.59 -8.40 -16.50
CA GLN A 1113 -32.10 -8.60 -17.86
C GLN A 1113 -32.65 -7.30 -18.46
N ALA A 1114 -33.38 -6.50 -17.68
CA ALA A 1114 -33.84 -5.18 -18.12
C ALA A 1114 -32.69 -4.21 -18.45
N LEU A 1115 -31.54 -4.31 -17.75
CA LEU A 1115 -30.34 -3.51 -18.03
C LEU A 1115 -29.61 -3.99 -19.31
N LEU A 1116 -29.58 -5.30 -19.56
CA LEU A 1116 -29.08 -5.87 -20.81
C LEU A 1116 -29.94 -5.43 -22.01
N GLU A 1117 -31.25 -5.40 -21.86
CA GLU A 1117 -32.18 -4.86 -22.86
C GLU A 1117 -31.89 -3.37 -23.15
N ALA A 1118 -31.58 -2.56 -22.12
CA ALA A 1118 -31.18 -1.17 -22.30
C ALA A 1118 -29.92 -1.04 -23.17
N ARG A 1119 -28.89 -1.86 -22.90
CA ARG A 1119 -27.64 -1.88 -23.68
C ARG A 1119 -27.87 -2.27 -25.13
N GLN A 1120 -28.73 -3.27 -25.36
CA GLN A 1120 -29.10 -3.71 -26.72
C GLN A 1120 -29.83 -2.59 -27.49
N ALA A 1121 -30.60 -1.75 -26.79
CA ALA A 1121 -31.23 -0.55 -27.36
C ALA A 1121 -30.25 0.63 -27.56
N GLY A 1122 -28.95 0.45 -27.31
CA GLY A 1122 -27.93 1.50 -27.43
C GLY A 1122 -27.98 2.55 -26.32
N ILE A 1123 -28.51 2.18 -25.15
CA ILE A 1123 -28.57 3.02 -23.95
C ILE A 1123 -27.55 2.49 -22.94
N THR A 1124 -26.71 3.35 -22.39
CA THR A 1124 -25.73 2.98 -21.36
C THR A 1124 -26.36 3.13 -19.98
N PRO A 1125 -26.65 2.03 -19.25
CA PRO A 1125 -27.13 2.12 -17.88
C PRO A 1125 -25.99 2.38 -16.89
N PHE A 1126 -26.28 3.18 -15.87
CA PHE A 1126 -25.41 3.45 -14.73
C PHE A 1126 -26.24 3.37 -13.45
N CYS A 1127 -25.76 2.65 -12.44
CA CYS A 1127 -26.47 2.49 -11.18
C CYS A 1127 -25.69 3.10 -10.02
N LEU A 1128 -26.37 3.90 -9.20
CA LEU A 1128 -25.82 4.53 -8.01
C LEU A 1128 -26.59 4.02 -6.79
N THR A 1129 -25.88 3.36 -5.87
CA THR A 1129 -26.47 2.83 -4.63
C THR A 1129 -25.77 3.34 -3.38
N VAL A 1130 -26.51 3.37 -2.28
CA VAL A 1130 -26.07 3.84 -0.95
C VAL A 1130 -25.87 2.67 0.02
N ASP A 1131 -26.28 1.47 -0.39
CA ASP A 1131 -26.20 0.28 0.44
C ASP A 1131 -24.74 -0.13 0.67
N LYS A 1132 -24.28 -0.11 1.93
CA LYS A 1132 -22.92 -0.53 2.30
C LYS A 1132 -22.66 -2.01 2.00
N ALA A 1133 -23.70 -2.85 2.00
CA ALA A 1133 -23.66 -4.24 1.58
C ALA A 1133 -23.96 -4.41 0.07
N GLY A 1134 -24.03 -3.29 -0.68
CA GLY A 1134 -24.39 -3.23 -2.09
C GLY A 1134 -23.49 -4.04 -3.01
N HIS A 1135 -22.19 -4.10 -2.70
CA HIS A 1135 -21.17 -4.73 -3.56
C HIS A 1135 -21.52 -6.17 -3.96
N ASP A 1136 -22.12 -6.95 -3.06
CA ASP A 1136 -22.36 -8.38 -3.29
C ASP A 1136 -23.43 -8.65 -4.36
N TYR A 1137 -24.54 -7.91 -4.37
CA TYR A 1137 -25.60 -8.09 -5.39
C TYR A 1137 -25.42 -7.17 -6.59
N MET A 1138 -24.77 -6.01 -6.42
CA MET A 1138 -24.46 -5.11 -7.53
C MET A 1138 -23.50 -5.79 -8.50
N LYS A 1139 -22.55 -6.59 -8.03
CA LYS A 1139 -21.69 -7.40 -8.90
C LYS A 1139 -22.48 -8.36 -9.79
N THR A 1140 -23.53 -9.00 -9.26
CA THR A 1140 -24.40 -9.89 -10.06
C THR A 1140 -25.35 -9.12 -10.97
N MET A 1141 -25.85 -7.95 -10.54
CA MET A 1141 -26.80 -7.14 -11.30
C MET A 1141 -26.13 -6.34 -12.43
N MET A 1142 -24.91 -5.85 -12.19
CA MET A 1142 -24.18 -4.89 -13.01
C MET A 1142 -22.84 -5.46 -13.52
N GLU A 1143 -22.69 -6.78 -13.63
CA GLU A 1143 -21.42 -7.46 -13.96
C GLU A 1143 -20.64 -6.82 -15.13
N ASP A 1144 -21.36 -6.44 -16.20
CA ASP A 1144 -20.80 -5.80 -17.40
C ASP A 1144 -21.11 -4.30 -17.50
N PHE A 1145 -21.51 -3.66 -16.39
CA PHE A 1145 -22.04 -2.30 -16.35
C PHE A 1145 -21.38 -1.46 -15.25
N SER A 1146 -21.30 -0.14 -15.48
CA SER A 1146 -20.74 0.78 -14.50
C SER A 1146 -21.72 1.04 -13.35
N TYR A 1147 -21.25 0.90 -12.12
CA TYR A 1147 -22.00 1.25 -10.90
C TYR A 1147 -21.10 1.90 -9.86
N GLU A 1148 -21.69 2.65 -8.93
CA GLU A 1148 -20.98 3.19 -7.76
C GLU A 1148 -21.77 2.95 -6.48
N VAL A 1149 -21.05 2.54 -5.43
CA VAL A 1149 -21.58 2.37 -4.07
C VAL A 1149 -21.08 3.54 -3.21
N LEU A 1150 -21.98 4.43 -2.80
CA LEU A 1150 -21.64 5.57 -1.95
C LEU A 1150 -21.49 5.12 -0.49
N PRO A 1151 -20.38 5.46 0.20
CA PRO A 1151 -20.19 5.12 1.60
C PRO A 1151 -21.11 5.92 2.55
N ASP A 1152 -21.56 7.08 2.09
CA ASP A 1152 -22.49 7.98 2.78
C ASP A 1152 -23.38 8.70 1.73
N ILE A 1153 -24.69 8.68 1.95
CA ILE A 1153 -25.68 9.36 1.11
C ILE A 1153 -25.48 10.87 1.08
N SER A 1154 -24.91 11.46 2.13
CA SER A 1154 -24.66 12.90 2.21
C SER A 1154 -23.74 13.41 1.07
N LEU A 1155 -22.97 12.51 0.45
CA LEU A 1155 -22.08 12.82 -0.66
C LEU A 1155 -22.79 12.86 -2.03
N LEU A 1156 -24.02 12.35 -2.12
CA LEU A 1156 -24.78 12.24 -3.36
C LEU A 1156 -24.88 13.57 -4.12
N PRO A 1157 -25.17 14.73 -3.49
CA PRO A 1157 -25.28 16.00 -4.20
C PRO A 1157 -23.98 16.49 -4.85
N ILE A 1158 -22.82 16.04 -4.35
CA ILE A 1158 -21.50 16.37 -4.90
C ILE A 1158 -21.09 15.34 -5.95
N ARG A 1159 -21.32 14.05 -5.68
CA ARG A 1159 -20.89 12.93 -6.52
C ARG A 1159 -21.69 12.79 -7.79
N LEU A 1160 -23.01 12.97 -7.74
CA LEU A 1160 -23.88 12.77 -8.90
C LEU A 1160 -23.50 13.68 -10.10
N PRO A 1161 -23.24 15.00 -9.94
CA PRO A 1161 -22.72 15.83 -11.02
C PRO A 1161 -21.32 15.43 -11.52
N GLN A 1162 -20.44 14.98 -10.63
CA GLN A 1162 -19.10 14.51 -11.03
C GLN A 1162 -19.18 13.25 -11.89
N LEU A 1163 -20.05 12.30 -11.53
CA LEU A 1163 -20.26 11.06 -12.27
C LEU A 1163 -20.86 11.32 -13.63
N TYR A 1164 -21.88 12.18 -13.69
CA TYR A 1164 -22.46 12.61 -14.96
C TYR A 1164 -21.38 13.18 -15.89
N ARG A 1165 -20.50 14.03 -15.36
CA ARG A 1165 -19.39 14.59 -16.14
C ARG A 1165 -18.48 13.48 -16.67
N ASN A 1166 -17.95 12.63 -15.78
CA ASN A 1166 -16.99 11.59 -16.16
C ASN A 1166 -17.56 10.59 -17.19
N LEU A 1167 -18.88 10.35 -17.18
CA LEU A 1167 -19.54 9.44 -18.12
C LEU A 1167 -19.90 10.10 -19.46
N THR A 1168 -19.99 11.44 -19.50
CA THR A 1168 -20.39 12.20 -20.71
C THR A 1168 -19.25 12.96 -21.38
N THR A 1169 -18.05 12.98 -20.78
CA THR A 1169 -16.79 13.48 -21.35
C THR A 1169 -15.98 12.33 -21.91
#